data_AF-A0A7J4R8B9-F1
#
_entry.id   AF-A0A7J4R8B9-F1
#
_cell.length_a   1.000
_cell.length_b   1.000
_cell.length_c   1.000
_cell.angle_alpha   90.00
_cell.angle_beta   90.00
_cell.angle_gamma   90.00
#
_symmetry.space_group_name_H-M   'P 1'
#
loop_
_entity.id
_entity.type
_entity.pdbx_description
1 polymer ?
#
loop_
_entity_poly.entity_id
_entity_poly.type
_entity_poly.pdbx_seq_one_letter_code
_entity_poly.pdbx_strand_id
1 'polypeptide(L)'
;MFGGGNQLGLDDGASVQARSSLIDFEVTSIEFGTGANQAMQWSQPDGSIQEYVIRGQEIQIEVTFTQAGTSSQPAYAEASLQIWHPVGFMIDEFTSNMTLSGQQSVVQQITWIPNMSHSVLDDQGLLTGGIQLLGMVDGGLADDNQDNNQLTRLMPVAIWHDSMDNGFCGDTDGDGVNDCPNVPYANEPVWVGGGYEADGSLSSDPDTYGHWRMIDSDDSAEGDKHWRVAREDSDYASNRHDRLWWGWFTPFQNCDDPGHGLGYGIQDLSLSEQYGSRFCKMNLRGFDYLTMQMVTYAWGEMGPGDSVSIEADASSSVESFNYTGLGLSPIDYDWSMSVWNMTGLHQTGEYNLAFKFDSDSSQASGGIAIDSFLIFAIERVPQYTVDVDCDDPLPNAYLVVPAEVESLYCRITNNGYVDVTLRLYTEVTNQSWMYGYPIRIDSNNPVDHDNFVVTDVVKALETTDVWFNITIPDGAIVQEMMWFVDINDGTTNSTKATLGLPEVRGIPLSVQAAYSCKLEPETLAYPDATILPGENATIPMKFKNTGNQIATWNLGASFADTSWGPENVEWYDVEGDLVTSLDLAINEELDLFAKILTPDQIPPGIYQITLIASGRAPAQFMSTPMIEIEVPVQYDIDVMPFVTQFDAPADGVFRSVEVLLVNNGNSEEAFDLYLDANWRLGASLNTDRTLGITPFGGDSTFFLMLPMPYGLEPETYEIKIIARSVSDPTFEQTKRVYLTIPETHLVEVEDLDMLQEVFRGGDAPRTVNWEVTNNGNIDDAFYIDFDHLSDVSAEAMNLVSDSNGLRTPFIASGESYNVTVTYSFDDEAFGDRTISMIATSKSSPNDSPSVSGTGIAEFHVGDQGWIVLLPPNDVTISEPDNDIELTFSVKNDHPTDAQLVRTDVDRDSDLFFNIVNARIEQEDRDFVLDVNTTRLIVVTLEVTDENLDSLSDNSMTFELTLDVDSDIDKISRTVMITLLRPVPIDEGPTAEEAAWFGGNILFLLAGVVVVMALLAVTLRTMRSATGPLEEISSLDDYEMSVAGSGWSSGDPPAVPPLPSSDEVANSMYGGTKEIFEQPPPPIPVKQNVEQVTEPEPENISEEV
;
A
#
# COMPACT_ATOMS: atom_id res chain seq x y z
N MET A 1 8.16 23.25 -26.75
CA MET A 1 8.59 24.54 -26.14
C MET A 1 9.58 25.19 -27.10
N PHE A 2 9.40 26.45 -27.49
CA PHE A 2 10.35 27.16 -28.33
C PHE A 2 10.83 28.44 -27.63
N GLY A 3 12.12 28.77 -27.81
CA GLY A 3 12.82 29.71 -26.94
C GLY A 3 12.64 31.17 -27.34
N GLY A 4 12.35 32.03 -26.35
CA GLY A 4 12.43 33.48 -26.51
C GLY A 4 13.88 33.95 -26.64
N GLY A 5 14.36 34.14 -27.87
CA GLY A 5 15.67 34.73 -28.14
C GLY A 5 15.70 36.21 -27.77
N ASN A 6 16.34 36.55 -26.64
CA ASN A 6 16.50 37.94 -26.20
C ASN A 6 17.30 38.76 -27.23
N GLN A 7 16.66 39.75 -27.87
CA GLN A 7 17.38 40.81 -28.56
C GLN A 7 18.10 41.70 -27.53
N LEU A 8 19.40 41.45 -27.33
CA LEU A 8 20.29 42.39 -26.67
C LEU A 8 20.57 43.56 -27.62
N GLY A 9 20.00 44.72 -27.33
CA GLY A 9 20.32 45.95 -28.05
C GLY A 9 21.80 46.31 -27.90
N LEU A 10 22.50 46.41 -29.03
CA LEU A 10 23.88 46.92 -29.08
C LEU A 10 23.88 48.44 -29.18
N ASP A 11 24.76 49.08 -28.40
CA ASP A 11 24.92 50.53 -28.31
C ASP A 11 25.32 51.19 -29.65
N ASP A 12 25.14 52.51 -29.70
CA ASP A 12 25.46 53.44 -30.80
C ASP A 12 26.99 53.50 -31.11
N GLY A 13 27.54 52.39 -31.60
CA GLY A 13 28.94 52.22 -32.00
C GLY A 13 29.19 52.81 -33.40
N ALA A 14 29.40 54.13 -33.46
CA ALA A 14 29.55 54.88 -34.72
C ALA A 14 30.44 54.18 -35.77
N SER A 15 29.81 53.67 -36.83
CA SER A 15 30.49 52.95 -37.89
C SER A 15 31.47 53.85 -38.63
N VAL A 16 32.75 53.46 -38.60
CA VAL A 16 33.76 54.04 -39.49
C VAL A 16 33.28 53.76 -40.92
N GLN A 17 33.14 54.81 -41.72
CA GLN A 17 32.66 54.72 -43.09
C GLN A 17 33.46 53.66 -43.84
N ALA A 18 32.83 52.51 -44.11
CA ALA A 18 33.47 51.40 -44.80
C ALA A 18 34.02 51.90 -46.13
N ARG A 19 35.19 51.39 -46.52
CA ARG A 19 35.59 51.51 -47.92
C ARG A 19 34.57 50.71 -48.70
N SER A 20 33.86 51.36 -49.60
CA SER A 20 33.03 50.66 -50.57
C SER A 20 33.91 49.64 -51.31
N SER A 21 33.56 48.39 -51.11
CA SER A 21 33.94 47.24 -51.91
C SER A 21 33.93 47.60 -53.40
N LEU A 22 34.91 47.07 -54.14
CA LEU A 22 34.95 47.21 -55.59
C LEU A 22 33.98 46.21 -56.21
N ILE A 23 33.98 44.98 -55.71
CA ILE A 23 33.00 43.94 -56.03
C ILE A 23 32.41 43.45 -54.71
N ASP A 24 31.08 43.35 -54.70
CA ASP A 24 30.22 42.99 -53.56
C ASP A 24 28.97 42.42 -54.23
N PHE A 25 28.63 41.15 -54.01
CA PHE A 25 27.41 40.53 -54.53
C PHE A 25 26.49 40.11 -53.38
N GLU A 26 25.27 40.65 -53.38
CA GLU A 26 24.29 40.39 -52.34
C GLU A 26 22.96 39.84 -52.88
N VAL A 27 22.24 39.15 -51.99
CA VAL A 27 20.85 38.74 -52.22
C VAL A 27 19.95 39.78 -51.54
N THR A 28 19.42 40.73 -52.30
CA THR A 28 18.72 41.91 -51.79
C THR A 28 17.26 41.62 -51.40
N SER A 29 16.56 40.75 -52.14
CA SER A 29 15.20 40.32 -51.78
C SER A 29 14.86 38.92 -52.31
N ILE A 30 13.94 38.24 -51.62
CA ILE A 30 13.23 37.04 -52.07
C ILE A 30 11.73 37.32 -51.88
N GLU A 31 11.00 37.39 -52.98
CA GLU A 31 9.56 37.66 -53.04
C GLU A 31 8.87 36.46 -53.70
N PHE A 32 7.62 36.15 -53.33
CA PHE A 32 6.88 35.02 -53.89
C PHE A 32 5.41 35.37 -54.16
N GLY A 33 4.82 34.73 -55.15
CA GLY A 33 3.46 35.06 -55.62
C GLY A 33 3.37 36.36 -56.42
N THR A 34 4.40 36.69 -57.22
CA THR A 34 4.39 37.86 -58.13
C THR A 34 3.72 37.58 -59.49
N GLY A 35 3.32 36.33 -59.73
CA GLY A 35 2.90 35.81 -61.04
C GLY A 35 1.41 35.92 -61.30
N ALA A 36 0.86 34.91 -62.01
CA ALA A 36 -0.58 34.83 -62.31
C ALA A 36 -1.40 34.47 -61.06
N ASN A 37 -0.90 33.56 -60.24
CA ASN A 37 -1.39 33.30 -58.89
C ASN A 37 -0.60 34.19 -57.93
N GLN A 38 -1.31 34.96 -57.09
CA GLN A 38 -0.69 35.87 -56.12
C GLN A 38 -0.54 35.19 -54.75
N ALA A 39 0.45 35.62 -53.97
CA ALA A 39 0.55 35.20 -52.58
C ALA A 39 -0.58 35.85 -51.78
N MET A 40 -1.23 35.07 -50.93
CA MET A 40 -2.32 35.56 -50.09
C MET A 40 -1.78 36.20 -48.82
N GLN A 41 -2.56 37.10 -48.25
CA GLN A 41 -2.14 37.96 -47.14
C GLN A 41 -2.89 37.57 -45.87
N TRP A 42 -2.14 37.12 -44.86
CA TRP A 42 -2.64 36.85 -43.52
C TRP A 42 -2.34 38.04 -42.60
N SER A 43 -3.37 38.58 -41.95
CA SER A 43 -3.19 39.62 -40.93
C SER A 43 -2.82 38.99 -39.59
N GLN A 44 -1.59 39.18 -39.15
CA GLN A 44 -1.11 38.69 -37.86
C GLN A 44 -1.78 39.45 -36.70
N PRO A 45 -1.82 38.88 -35.48
CA PRO A 45 -2.44 39.52 -34.30
C PRO A 45 -1.78 40.83 -33.84
N ASP A 46 -0.58 41.16 -34.34
CA ASP A 46 0.11 42.43 -34.11
C ASP A 46 -0.18 43.50 -35.18
N GLY A 47 -0.97 43.17 -36.20
CA GLY A 47 -1.28 44.03 -37.35
C GLY A 47 -0.22 44.04 -38.46
N SER A 48 0.78 43.16 -38.40
CA SER A 48 1.66 42.90 -39.55
C SER A 48 1.00 41.96 -40.56
N ILE A 49 1.48 41.96 -41.81
CA ILE A 49 0.99 41.07 -42.87
C ILE A 49 2.03 40.00 -43.14
N GLN A 50 1.62 38.73 -43.10
CA GLN A 50 2.41 37.59 -43.52
C GLN A 50 1.85 37.01 -44.82
N GLU A 51 2.72 36.80 -45.80
CA GLU A 51 2.37 36.21 -47.09
C GLU A 51 2.33 34.68 -46.98
N TYR A 52 1.39 34.02 -47.64
CA TYR A 52 1.27 32.56 -47.71
C TYR A 52 0.82 32.08 -49.10
N VAL A 53 0.99 30.78 -49.36
CA VAL A 53 0.63 30.11 -50.62
C VAL A 53 -0.11 28.79 -50.38
N ILE A 54 -0.79 28.24 -51.39
CA ILE A 54 -1.54 26.99 -51.31
C ILE A 54 -0.75 25.83 -51.96
N ARG A 55 -0.74 24.67 -51.30
CA ARG A 55 -0.17 23.43 -51.84
C ARG A 55 -0.80 23.07 -53.19
N GLY A 56 0.02 22.65 -54.15
CA GLY A 56 -0.41 22.21 -55.48
C GLY A 56 -0.66 23.33 -56.49
N GLN A 57 -0.72 24.60 -56.07
CA GLN A 57 -0.85 25.74 -56.99
C GLN A 57 0.52 26.19 -57.52
N GLU A 58 0.58 26.60 -58.79
CA GLU A 58 1.81 27.15 -59.39
C GLU A 58 2.08 28.57 -58.89
N ILE A 59 3.28 28.81 -58.37
CA ILE A 59 3.72 30.12 -57.88
C ILE A 59 4.98 30.61 -58.61
N GLN A 60 5.14 31.93 -58.63
CA GLN A 60 6.34 32.60 -59.14
C GLN A 60 7.14 33.16 -57.96
N ILE A 61 8.41 32.80 -57.88
CA ILE A 61 9.39 33.29 -56.90
C ILE A 61 10.36 34.23 -57.62
N GLU A 62 10.62 35.39 -57.04
CA GLU A 62 11.55 36.38 -57.56
C GLU A 62 12.69 36.61 -56.57
N VAL A 63 13.93 36.44 -57.05
CA VAL A 63 15.14 36.67 -56.26
C VAL A 63 15.93 37.81 -56.88
N THR A 64 16.11 38.88 -56.11
CA THR A 64 16.87 40.07 -56.54
C THR A 64 18.32 39.92 -56.08
N PHE A 65 19.24 39.82 -57.04
CA PHE A 65 20.68 39.82 -56.80
C PHE A 65 21.27 41.17 -57.20
N THR A 66 22.07 41.79 -56.33
CA THR A 66 22.64 43.12 -56.56
C THR A 66 24.15 43.09 -56.45
N GLN A 67 24.83 43.80 -57.36
CA GLN A 67 26.25 44.12 -57.21
C GLN A 67 26.34 45.44 -56.42
N ALA A 68 26.46 45.33 -55.09
CA ALA A 68 26.47 46.47 -54.16
C ALA A 68 27.80 47.27 -54.19
N GLY A 69 28.80 46.75 -54.90
CA GLY A 69 30.12 47.34 -55.05
C GLY A 69 30.15 48.59 -55.94
N THR A 70 31.36 49.15 -56.09
CA THR A 70 31.61 50.42 -56.80
C THR A 70 32.41 50.29 -58.09
N SER A 71 32.81 49.08 -58.48
CA SER A 71 33.52 48.83 -59.74
C SER A 71 32.62 49.06 -60.96
N SER A 72 32.99 49.99 -61.85
CA SER A 72 32.34 50.14 -63.15
C SER A 72 32.79 49.09 -64.19
N GLN A 73 33.38 47.98 -63.76
CA GLN A 73 33.71 46.82 -64.61
C GLN A 73 32.74 45.68 -64.29
N PRO A 74 32.20 44.97 -65.29
CA PRO A 74 31.34 43.83 -65.03
C PRO A 74 32.13 42.71 -64.35
N ALA A 75 31.64 42.27 -63.19
CA ALA A 75 32.08 41.08 -62.48
C ALA A 75 31.11 39.91 -62.78
N TYR A 76 31.61 38.69 -62.71
CA TYR A 76 30.83 37.47 -62.88
C TYR A 76 30.47 36.89 -61.51
N ALA A 77 29.26 36.34 -61.38
CA ALA A 77 28.86 35.58 -60.21
C ALA A 77 27.95 34.41 -60.61
N GLU A 78 27.99 33.34 -59.83
CA GLU A 78 27.05 32.22 -59.93
C GLU A 78 26.07 32.33 -58.76
N ALA A 79 24.77 32.23 -59.03
CA ALA A 79 23.73 32.37 -58.02
C ALA A 79 22.81 31.16 -58.02
N SER A 80 22.21 30.88 -56.86
CA SER A 80 21.19 29.85 -56.73
C SER A 80 20.02 30.29 -55.84
N LEU A 81 18.88 29.65 -56.07
CA LEU A 81 17.80 29.54 -55.10
C LEU A 81 17.70 28.05 -54.74
N GLN A 82 17.94 27.73 -53.48
CA GLN A 82 17.66 26.42 -52.92
C GLN A 82 16.37 26.47 -52.10
N ILE A 83 15.51 25.49 -52.31
CA ILE A 83 14.26 25.35 -51.56
C ILE A 83 14.45 24.22 -50.56
N TRP A 84 14.40 24.53 -49.27
CA TRP A 84 14.67 23.61 -48.17
C TRP A 84 13.42 23.36 -47.34
N HIS A 85 13.14 22.10 -47.02
CA HIS A 85 12.13 21.75 -46.03
C HIS A 85 12.69 21.99 -44.61
N PRO A 86 11.90 22.48 -43.63
CA PRO A 86 12.39 22.75 -42.26
C PRO A 86 12.97 21.54 -41.51
N VAL A 87 12.76 20.31 -41.99
CA VAL A 87 13.43 19.07 -41.54
C VAL A 87 14.92 19.02 -41.94
N GLY A 88 15.41 19.97 -42.75
CA GLY A 88 16.82 20.07 -43.14
C GLY A 88 17.20 19.29 -44.40
N PHE A 89 16.24 18.98 -45.29
CA PHE A 89 16.53 18.42 -46.61
C PHE A 89 16.15 19.38 -47.74
N MET A 90 16.93 19.37 -48.82
CA MET A 90 16.68 20.16 -50.02
C MET A 90 15.56 19.51 -50.85
N ILE A 91 14.59 20.31 -51.25
CA ILE A 91 13.47 19.93 -52.12
C ILE A 91 13.85 20.15 -53.60
N ASP A 92 14.42 21.32 -53.92
CA ASP A 92 14.78 21.71 -55.29
C ASP A 92 15.92 22.75 -55.29
N GLU A 93 16.64 22.89 -56.41
CA GLU A 93 17.70 23.90 -56.60
C GLU A 93 17.67 24.48 -58.03
N PHE A 94 17.61 25.80 -58.10
CA PHE A 94 17.67 26.58 -59.35
C PHE A 94 18.97 27.37 -59.39
N THR A 95 19.79 27.18 -60.43
CA THR A 95 21.06 27.90 -60.62
C THR A 95 21.00 28.86 -61.82
N SER A 96 21.64 30.03 -61.69
CA SER A 96 21.68 31.06 -62.74
C SER A 96 22.98 31.86 -62.68
N ASN A 97 23.61 32.07 -63.84
CA ASN A 97 24.93 32.70 -63.94
C ASN A 97 24.75 34.14 -64.43
N MET A 98 25.30 35.11 -63.70
CA MET A 98 25.10 36.53 -63.95
C MET A 98 26.40 37.28 -64.20
N THR A 99 26.29 38.50 -64.72
CA THR A 99 27.44 39.39 -64.91
C THR A 99 26.98 40.83 -64.73
N LEU A 100 27.33 41.43 -63.59
CA LEU A 100 26.84 42.72 -63.12
C LEU A 100 28.01 43.70 -62.88
N SER A 101 27.77 44.98 -63.11
CA SER A 101 28.68 46.07 -62.73
C SER A 101 28.16 46.76 -61.47
N GLY A 102 29.00 47.62 -60.86
CA GLY A 102 28.66 48.42 -59.69
C GLY A 102 27.28 49.07 -59.73
N GLN A 103 26.49 48.83 -58.68
CA GLN A 103 25.11 49.32 -58.49
C GLN A 103 24.11 48.79 -59.55
N GLN A 104 24.37 47.65 -60.19
CA GLN A 104 23.40 46.93 -61.01
C GLN A 104 22.79 45.77 -60.23
N SER A 105 21.49 45.57 -60.39
CA SER A 105 20.78 44.39 -59.91
C SER A 105 20.15 43.60 -61.07
N VAL A 106 19.83 42.33 -60.81
CA VAL A 106 19.04 41.47 -61.69
C VAL A 106 18.03 40.68 -60.85
N VAL A 107 16.80 40.61 -61.34
CA VAL A 107 15.77 39.74 -60.76
C VAL A 107 15.75 38.43 -61.55
N GLN A 108 15.86 37.31 -60.85
CA GLN A 108 15.63 35.98 -61.40
C GLN A 108 14.20 35.56 -61.09
N GLN A 109 13.43 35.17 -62.11
CA GLN A 109 12.06 34.70 -61.97
C GLN A 109 12.04 33.16 -62.10
N ILE A 110 11.52 32.48 -61.10
CA ILE A 110 11.49 31.02 -60.98
C ILE A 110 10.03 30.59 -60.79
N THR A 111 9.60 29.54 -61.48
CA THR A 111 8.26 28.97 -61.34
C THR A 111 8.37 27.65 -60.58
N TRP A 112 7.58 27.49 -59.53
CA TRP A 112 7.61 26.32 -58.65
C TRP A 112 6.20 25.93 -58.18
N ILE A 113 6.02 24.69 -57.75
CA ILE A 113 4.74 24.18 -57.23
C ILE A 113 5.03 23.56 -55.85
N PRO A 114 4.63 24.17 -54.72
CA PRO A 114 4.71 23.54 -53.41
C PRO A 114 3.91 22.25 -53.38
N ASN A 115 4.60 21.12 -53.26
CA ASN A 115 4.00 19.77 -53.24
C ASN A 115 3.67 19.27 -51.82
N MET A 116 3.97 20.05 -50.79
CA MET A 116 3.77 19.73 -49.37
C MET A 116 3.32 20.98 -48.61
N SER A 117 2.47 20.81 -47.59
CA SER A 117 2.05 21.89 -46.70
C SER A 117 2.96 22.02 -45.47
N HIS A 118 3.31 23.26 -45.11
CA HIS A 118 4.09 23.60 -43.91
C HIS A 118 3.68 24.98 -43.40
N SER A 119 2.76 24.99 -42.45
CA SER A 119 2.19 26.15 -41.78
C SER A 119 1.58 25.73 -40.45
N VAL A 120 1.65 26.61 -39.44
CA VAL A 120 0.97 26.41 -38.15
C VAL A 120 0.32 27.72 -37.74
N LEU A 121 -0.95 27.63 -37.35
CA LEU A 121 -1.67 28.71 -36.68
C LEU A 121 -1.79 28.39 -35.19
N ASP A 122 -1.66 29.39 -34.31
CA ASP A 122 -2.06 29.27 -32.90
C ASP A 122 -3.52 29.67 -32.68
N ASP A 123 -4.03 29.44 -31.45
CA ASP A 123 -5.42 29.73 -31.08
C ASP A 123 -5.74 31.26 -31.10
N GLN A 124 -4.73 32.12 -31.28
CA GLN A 124 -4.84 33.56 -31.43
C GLN A 124 -4.77 34.04 -32.88
N GLY A 125 -4.47 33.16 -33.84
CA GLY A 125 -4.30 33.50 -35.26
C GLY A 125 -2.89 33.93 -35.67
N LEU A 126 -1.85 33.60 -34.90
CA LEU A 126 -0.46 33.84 -35.31
C LEU A 126 0.00 32.77 -36.31
N LEU A 127 0.19 33.15 -37.57
CA LEU A 127 0.67 32.25 -38.62
C LEU A 127 2.20 32.13 -38.58
N THR A 128 2.69 30.89 -38.46
CA THR A 128 4.12 30.55 -38.32
C THR A 128 4.51 29.34 -39.17
N GLY A 129 5.82 29.05 -39.23
CA GLY A 129 6.38 28.00 -40.07
C GLY A 129 6.60 28.45 -41.52
N GLY A 130 6.79 27.48 -42.41
CA GLY A 130 7.00 27.72 -43.84
C GLY A 130 8.22 27.01 -44.40
N ILE A 131 8.16 26.73 -45.72
CA ILE A 131 9.29 26.22 -46.49
C ILE A 131 10.36 27.31 -46.60
N GLN A 132 11.63 26.93 -46.49
CA GLN A 132 12.75 27.87 -46.47
C GLN A 132 13.24 28.12 -47.90
N LEU A 133 13.14 29.38 -48.35
CA LEU A 133 13.73 29.86 -49.59
C LEU A 133 15.11 30.47 -49.27
N LEU A 134 16.18 29.79 -49.66
CA LEU A 134 17.56 30.22 -49.46
C LEU A 134 18.15 30.69 -50.81
N GLY A 135 18.21 32.00 -51.00
CA GLY A 135 18.94 32.60 -52.12
C GLY A 135 20.42 32.75 -51.77
N MET A 136 21.31 32.45 -52.71
CA MET A 136 22.77 32.55 -52.53
C MET A 136 23.46 33.09 -53.78
N VAL A 137 24.61 33.76 -53.62
CA VAL A 137 25.46 34.25 -54.72
C VAL A 137 26.95 34.16 -54.41
N ASP A 138 27.74 33.62 -55.34
CA ASP A 138 29.20 33.53 -55.28
C ASP A 138 29.85 34.45 -56.33
N GLY A 139 30.39 35.60 -55.90
CA GLY A 139 31.25 36.47 -56.71
C GLY A 139 32.70 35.99 -56.83
N GLY A 140 33.04 34.85 -56.23
CA GLY A 140 34.36 34.24 -56.18
C GLY A 140 35.37 35.04 -55.35
N LEU A 141 36.65 34.76 -55.55
CA LEU A 141 37.78 35.43 -54.87
C LEU A 141 37.94 36.94 -55.20
N ALA A 142 36.97 37.53 -55.90
CA ALA A 142 36.90 38.96 -56.18
C ALA A 142 35.87 39.68 -55.31
N ASP A 143 34.99 38.97 -54.61
CA ASP A 143 34.03 39.53 -53.66
C ASP A 143 34.75 40.07 -52.42
N ASP A 144 34.61 41.37 -52.13
CA ASP A 144 35.23 42.02 -50.97
C ASP A 144 34.40 41.81 -49.67
N ASN A 145 33.19 41.25 -49.80
CA ASN A 145 32.22 40.95 -48.73
C ASN A 145 31.65 39.53 -48.93
N GLN A 146 31.24 38.88 -47.84
CA GLN A 146 30.63 37.52 -47.86
C GLN A 146 29.42 37.38 -46.92
N ASP A 147 29.13 38.38 -46.08
CA ASP A 147 28.08 38.30 -45.05
C ASP A 147 26.66 38.53 -45.62
N ASN A 148 26.56 39.14 -46.80
CA ASN A 148 25.32 39.48 -47.53
C ASN A 148 25.06 38.57 -48.76
N ASN A 149 25.93 37.58 -48.99
CA ASN A 149 25.87 36.65 -50.12
C ASN A 149 24.77 35.58 -49.99
N GLN A 150 24.01 35.56 -48.89
CA GLN A 150 22.91 34.64 -48.63
C GLN A 150 21.72 35.36 -47.97
N LEU A 151 20.49 34.96 -48.32
CA LEU A 151 19.25 35.45 -47.70
C LEU A 151 18.25 34.30 -47.58
N THR A 152 17.61 34.18 -46.42
CA THR A 152 16.56 33.18 -46.16
C THR A 152 15.20 33.85 -45.96
N ARG A 153 14.19 33.42 -46.71
CA ARG A 153 12.78 33.82 -46.56
C ARG A 153 11.93 32.59 -46.22
N LEU A 154 11.09 32.68 -45.18
CA LEU A 154 10.07 31.67 -44.90
C LEU A 154 8.84 31.90 -45.79
N MET A 155 8.31 30.82 -46.34
CA MET A 155 7.09 30.80 -47.14
C MET A 155 6.09 29.79 -46.54
N PRO A 156 5.14 30.24 -45.70
CA PRO A 156 4.04 29.41 -45.20
C PRO A 156 3.24 28.80 -46.33
N VAL A 157 2.98 27.49 -46.26
CA VAL A 157 2.16 26.76 -47.24
C VAL A 157 0.97 26.12 -46.54
N ALA A 158 -0.24 26.52 -46.92
CA ALA A 158 -1.51 25.96 -46.45
C ALA A 158 -1.93 24.74 -47.30
N ILE A 159 -2.82 23.89 -46.77
CA ILE A 159 -3.41 22.77 -47.53
C ILE A 159 -4.39 23.32 -48.57
N TRP A 160 -5.34 24.15 -48.13
CA TRP A 160 -6.49 24.57 -48.91
C TRP A 160 -7.00 25.94 -48.47
N HIS A 161 -7.62 26.66 -49.40
CA HIS A 161 -8.34 27.91 -49.20
C HIS A 161 -9.56 27.96 -50.14
N ASP A 162 -10.66 28.51 -49.64
CA ASP A 162 -11.95 28.65 -50.31
C ASP A 162 -12.67 29.86 -49.72
N SER A 163 -13.06 30.84 -50.55
CA SER A 163 -13.86 32.00 -50.12
C SER A 163 -15.32 31.66 -49.86
N MET A 164 -15.71 30.38 -49.98
CA MET A 164 -17.06 29.85 -49.80
C MET A 164 -18.12 30.38 -50.80
N ASP A 165 -17.75 31.25 -51.74
CA ASP A 165 -18.58 31.72 -52.88
C ASP A 165 -19.17 30.59 -53.74
N ASN A 166 -18.60 29.37 -53.66
CA ASN A 166 -18.91 28.26 -54.55
C ASN A 166 -19.58 27.07 -53.86
N GLY A 167 -20.91 26.99 -53.94
CA GLY A 167 -21.62 25.77 -53.57
C GLY A 167 -23.05 25.64 -54.08
N PHE A 168 -23.69 24.56 -53.63
CA PHE A 168 -24.94 24.02 -54.15
C PHE A 168 -25.91 23.68 -53.02
N CYS A 169 -27.02 24.39 -53.00
CA CYS A 169 -28.24 24.08 -52.27
C CYS A 169 -29.41 24.04 -53.26
N GLY A 170 -30.62 23.76 -52.77
CA GLY A 170 -31.83 23.70 -53.60
C GLY A 170 -32.68 24.97 -53.52
N ASP A 171 -33.95 24.83 -53.90
CA ASP A 171 -35.02 25.76 -53.53
C ASP A 171 -35.57 25.32 -52.16
N THR A 172 -35.10 25.96 -51.08
CA THR A 172 -35.64 25.75 -49.72
C THR A 172 -36.77 26.74 -49.41
N ASP A 173 -37.09 27.59 -50.37
CA ASP A 173 -37.98 28.74 -50.25
C ASP A 173 -39.43 28.34 -50.59
N GLY A 174 -39.57 27.51 -51.62
CA GLY A 174 -40.82 27.16 -52.29
C GLY A 174 -41.27 28.21 -53.31
N ASP A 175 -40.40 29.17 -53.69
CA ASP A 175 -40.73 30.26 -54.62
C ASP A 175 -40.42 29.93 -56.10
N GLY A 176 -39.62 28.87 -56.35
CA GLY A 176 -39.18 28.44 -57.67
C GLY A 176 -37.83 29.00 -58.13
N VAL A 177 -37.06 29.62 -57.24
CA VAL A 177 -35.69 30.09 -57.43
C VAL A 177 -34.75 29.24 -56.57
N ASN A 178 -33.52 29.00 -57.05
CA ASN A 178 -32.53 28.25 -56.27
C ASN A 178 -31.84 29.19 -55.26
N ASP A 179 -31.80 28.82 -53.98
CA ASP A 179 -31.10 29.57 -52.90
C ASP A 179 -29.57 29.66 -53.15
N CYS A 180 -29.05 28.89 -54.12
CA CYS A 180 -27.66 28.89 -54.54
C CYS A 180 -27.57 29.04 -56.08
N PRO A 181 -27.27 30.24 -56.63
CA PRO A 181 -27.38 30.51 -58.07
C PRO A 181 -26.25 29.92 -58.96
N ASN A 182 -25.30 29.19 -58.38
CA ASN A 182 -24.13 28.68 -59.09
C ASN A 182 -24.45 27.50 -60.03
N VAL A 183 -23.54 27.20 -60.96
CA VAL A 183 -23.65 26.10 -61.92
C VAL A 183 -22.65 25.00 -61.51
N PRO A 184 -23.03 23.71 -61.44
CA PRO A 184 -22.13 22.66 -60.97
C PRO A 184 -20.93 22.47 -61.90
N TYR A 185 -19.78 22.97 -61.44
CA TYR A 185 -18.47 22.68 -62.01
C TYR A 185 -18.07 21.25 -61.63
N ALA A 186 -17.49 20.55 -62.60
CA ALA A 186 -17.02 19.18 -62.39
C ALA A 186 -15.59 19.21 -61.87
N ASN A 187 -15.29 18.38 -60.87
CA ASN A 187 -13.97 18.12 -60.31
C ASN A 187 -13.34 19.27 -59.50
N GLU A 188 -14.11 20.30 -59.15
CA GLU A 188 -13.69 21.39 -58.27
C GLU A 188 -14.30 21.18 -56.87
N PRO A 189 -13.54 21.34 -55.77
CA PRO A 189 -14.09 21.30 -54.41
C PRO A 189 -15.09 22.44 -54.16
N VAL A 190 -16.22 22.10 -53.56
CA VAL A 190 -17.40 22.96 -53.34
C VAL A 190 -18.20 22.51 -52.11
N TRP A 191 -19.07 23.38 -51.62
CA TRP A 191 -19.99 23.09 -50.52
C TRP A 191 -21.36 22.62 -51.04
N VAL A 192 -21.95 21.59 -50.44
CA VAL A 192 -23.21 20.97 -50.91
C VAL A 192 -24.20 20.70 -49.77
N GLY A 193 -25.37 21.32 -49.84
CA GLY A 193 -26.44 21.19 -48.84
C GLY A 193 -27.18 19.85 -48.93
N GLY A 194 -27.57 19.32 -47.77
CA GLY A 194 -28.51 18.20 -47.65
C GLY A 194 -29.30 18.32 -46.34
N GLY A 195 -30.62 18.16 -46.43
CA GLY A 195 -31.50 18.15 -45.27
C GLY A 195 -31.76 16.73 -44.80
N TYR A 196 -31.66 16.50 -43.48
CA TYR A 196 -31.80 15.16 -42.89
C TYR A 196 -32.90 15.11 -41.82
N GLU A 197 -33.47 13.92 -41.68
CA GLU A 197 -34.30 13.53 -40.54
C GLU A 197 -33.42 13.16 -39.34
N ALA A 198 -34.02 13.11 -38.15
CA ALA A 198 -33.33 12.77 -36.90
C ALA A 198 -32.74 11.33 -36.84
N ASP A 199 -33.02 10.48 -37.83
CA ASP A 199 -32.42 9.15 -37.99
C ASP A 199 -31.23 9.10 -38.98
N GLY A 200 -30.87 10.25 -39.58
CA GLY A 200 -29.78 10.37 -40.55
C GLY A 200 -30.16 10.02 -41.99
N SER A 201 -31.43 9.73 -42.29
CA SER A 201 -31.93 9.66 -43.66
C SER A 201 -32.17 11.07 -44.25
N LEU A 202 -32.13 11.23 -45.57
CA LEU A 202 -32.48 12.51 -46.21
C LEU A 202 -33.97 12.83 -46.03
N SER A 203 -34.28 14.09 -45.71
CA SER A 203 -35.64 14.62 -45.67
C SER A 203 -36.35 14.54 -47.02
N SER A 204 -37.68 14.56 -47.02
CA SER A 204 -38.48 14.63 -48.26
C SER A 204 -38.70 16.07 -48.74
N ASP A 205 -38.87 16.24 -50.05
CA ASP A 205 -39.29 17.47 -50.75
C ASP A 205 -40.36 18.27 -49.95
N PRO A 206 -40.15 19.59 -49.68
CA PRO A 206 -39.06 20.44 -50.19
C PRO A 206 -37.72 20.31 -49.44
N ASP A 207 -37.73 19.73 -48.23
CA ASP A 207 -36.65 19.84 -47.25
C ASP A 207 -35.35 19.08 -47.61
N THR A 208 -35.34 18.25 -48.65
CA THR A 208 -34.22 17.34 -48.99
C THR A 208 -32.88 18.06 -49.19
N TYR A 209 -32.88 19.33 -49.59
CA TYR A 209 -31.66 20.12 -49.82
C TYR A 209 -31.11 20.81 -48.56
N GLY A 210 -31.90 20.90 -47.48
CA GLY A 210 -31.54 21.59 -46.24
C GLY A 210 -31.57 23.12 -46.33
N HIS A 211 -31.57 23.80 -45.19
CA HIS A 211 -31.82 25.25 -45.07
C HIS A 211 -30.60 26.16 -45.31
N TRP A 212 -29.42 25.58 -45.57
CA TRP A 212 -28.20 26.31 -45.92
C TRP A 212 -28.35 27.00 -47.28
N ARG A 213 -28.21 28.34 -47.30
CA ARG A 213 -28.24 29.18 -48.50
C ARG A 213 -27.03 30.11 -48.56
N MET A 214 -26.71 30.59 -49.76
CA MET A 214 -25.75 31.68 -49.92
C MET A 214 -26.46 33.04 -49.90
N ILE A 215 -25.86 34.01 -49.24
CA ILE A 215 -26.30 35.40 -49.19
C ILE A 215 -25.27 36.24 -49.95
N ASP A 216 -25.71 36.88 -51.04
CA ASP A 216 -24.89 37.81 -51.83
C ASP A 216 -24.73 39.14 -51.07
N SER A 217 -23.49 39.55 -50.74
CA SER A 217 -23.25 40.82 -50.01
C SER A 217 -21.84 41.38 -50.22
N ASP A 218 -21.78 42.70 -50.50
CA ASP A 218 -20.56 43.52 -50.56
C ASP A 218 -19.83 43.60 -49.18
N ASP A 219 -20.49 43.21 -48.08
CA ASP A 219 -19.97 43.25 -46.69
C ASP A 219 -19.63 41.84 -46.14
N SER A 220 -19.37 40.85 -47.01
CA SER A 220 -18.86 39.51 -46.63
C SER A 220 -17.41 39.58 -46.11
N ALA A 221 -16.94 38.58 -45.35
CA ALA A 221 -15.58 38.55 -44.81
C ALA A 221 -14.53 38.28 -45.91
N GLU A 222 -14.89 37.41 -46.86
CA GLU A 222 -14.14 37.14 -48.07
C GLU A 222 -15.12 36.98 -49.24
N GLY A 223 -14.64 37.12 -50.49
CA GLY A 223 -15.51 36.93 -51.67
C GLY A 223 -16.61 37.98 -51.84
N ASP A 224 -17.69 37.57 -52.52
CA ASP A 224 -18.92 38.34 -52.74
C ASP A 224 -20.14 37.73 -51.99
N LYS A 225 -19.96 36.62 -51.26
CA LYS A 225 -21.03 35.79 -50.69
C LYS A 225 -20.61 35.11 -49.39
N HIS A 226 -21.58 34.79 -48.53
CA HIS A 226 -21.39 33.94 -47.35
C HIS A 226 -22.57 32.97 -47.13
N TRP A 227 -22.43 31.99 -46.23
CA TRP A 227 -23.46 30.99 -45.94
C TRP A 227 -24.28 31.31 -44.70
N ARG A 228 -25.59 31.06 -44.76
CA ARG A 228 -26.55 31.25 -43.63
C ARG A 228 -27.64 30.18 -43.69
N VAL A 229 -28.27 29.89 -42.55
CA VAL A 229 -29.43 28.95 -42.48
C VAL A 229 -30.79 29.66 -42.62
N ALA A 230 -30.84 30.95 -42.28
CA ALA A 230 -31.99 31.82 -42.49
C ALA A 230 -31.78 32.72 -43.72
N ARG A 231 -32.84 33.41 -44.16
CA ARG A 231 -32.76 34.49 -45.16
C ARG A 231 -32.38 35.80 -44.47
N GLU A 232 -31.93 36.79 -45.24
CA GLU A 232 -31.91 38.18 -44.80
C GLU A 232 -33.32 38.60 -44.30
N ASP A 233 -33.38 39.38 -43.20
CA ASP A 233 -34.62 39.78 -42.50
C ASP A 233 -35.58 38.64 -42.07
N SER A 234 -35.10 37.38 -41.94
CA SER A 234 -35.93 36.21 -41.56
C SER A 234 -35.28 35.33 -40.50
N ASP A 235 -36.11 34.56 -39.78
CA ASP A 235 -35.67 33.43 -38.96
C ASP A 235 -35.52 32.13 -39.78
N TYR A 236 -34.79 31.13 -39.26
CA TYR A 236 -34.69 29.78 -39.84
C TYR A 236 -35.85 28.84 -39.44
N ALA A 237 -35.87 27.63 -39.99
CA ALA A 237 -36.87 26.60 -39.67
C ALA A 237 -36.51 25.78 -38.40
N SER A 238 -37.53 25.50 -37.58
CA SER A 238 -37.49 24.61 -36.42
C SER A 238 -37.50 23.12 -36.81
N ASN A 239 -36.93 22.24 -35.98
CA ASN A 239 -36.88 20.78 -36.16
C ASN A 239 -36.15 20.37 -37.46
N ARG A 240 -34.92 20.88 -37.65
CA ARG A 240 -34.02 20.57 -38.78
C ARG A 240 -32.72 19.91 -38.33
N HIS A 241 -32.10 19.12 -39.21
CA HIS A 241 -30.79 18.47 -39.00
C HIS A 241 -29.93 18.58 -40.27
N ASP A 242 -29.75 19.80 -40.77
CA ASP A 242 -29.28 20.06 -42.13
C ASP A 242 -27.75 20.21 -42.18
N ARG A 243 -27.10 19.57 -43.15
CA ARG A 243 -25.64 19.61 -43.33
C ARG A 243 -25.24 20.28 -44.64
N LEU A 244 -24.13 20.99 -44.62
CA LEU A 244 -23.43 21.56 -45.75
C LEU A 244 -22.08 20.84 -45.87
N TRP A 245 -22.00 19.85 -46.77
CA TRP A 245 -20.84 18.96 -46.93
C TRP A 245 -19.78 19.56 -47.84
N TRP A 246 -18.51 19.36 -47.49
CA TRP A 246 -17.39 19.66 -48.38
C TRP A 246 -17.07 18.46 -49.29
N GLY A 247 -16.92 18.69 -50.59
CA GLY A 247 -16.68 17.63 -51.57
C GLY A 247 -16.66 18.16 -53.00
N TRP A 248 -16.85 17.30 -53.99
CA TRP A 248 -16.93 17.70 -55.40
C TRP A 248 -17.94 16.88 -56.20
N PHE A 249 -18.42 17.45 -57.30
CA PHE A 249 -19.21 16.72 -58.30
C PHE A 249 -18.30 16.11 -59.37
N THR A 250 -18.52 14.84 -59.73
CA THR A 250 -17.71 14.12 -60.73
C THR A 250 -18.55 13.46 -61.84
N PRO A 251 -18.11 13.55 -63.12
CA PRO A 251 -18.68 12.77 -64.21
C PRO A 251 -18.11 11.35 -64.29
N PHE A 252 -17.07 11.03 -63.49
CA PHE A 252 -16.39 9.75 -63.51
C PHE A 252 -17.16 8.67 -62.73
N GLN A 253 -16.61 7.45 -62.66
CA GLN A 253 -17.29 6.32 -62.02
C GLN A 253 -16.88 6.09 -60.56
N ASN A 254 -15.96 6.92 -60.07
CA ASN A 254 -15.17 6.80 -58.85
C ASN A 254 -14.81 8.21 -58.33
N CYS A 255 -14.37 8.27 -57.08
CA CYS A 255 -13.95 9.50 -56.39
C CYS A 255 -12.42 9.60 -56.28
N ASP A 256 -11.68 9.24 -57.32
CA ASP A 256 -10.23 9.48 -57.38
C ASP A 256 -9.95 10.99 -57.44
N ASP A 257 -8.82 11.46 -56.90
CA ASP A 257 -8.41 12.88 -57.01
C ASP A 257 -8.33 13.29 -58.50
N PRO A 258 -9.14 14.26 -58.95
CA PRO A 258 -9.16 14.67 -60.34
C PRO A 258 -8.06 15.69 -60.70
N GLY A 259 -7.25 16.11 -59.73
CA GLY A 259 -6.18 17.11 -59.87
C GLY A 259 -6.28 18.29 -58.89
N HIS A 260 -7.15 18.26 -57.88
CA HIS A 260 -7.23 19.32 -56.86
C HIS A 260 -6.24 19.12 -55.70
N GLY A 261 -5.61 17.95 -55.58
CA GLY A 261 -4.51 17.74 -54.64
C GLY A 261 -4.94 17.64 -53.18
N LEU A 262 -6.04 16.93 -52.92
CA LEU A 262 -6.56 16.66 -51.57
C LEU A 262 -6.74 15.16 -51.29
N GLY A 263 -6.55 14.30 -52.30
CA GLY A 263 -6.75 12.85 -52.20
C GLY A 263 -8.05 12.38 -52.83
N TYR A 264 -8.35 11.10 -52.64
CA TYR A 264 -9.63 10.52 -53.04
C TYR A 264 -10.75 10.93 -52.08
N GLY A 265 -12.00 10.76 -52.50
CA GLY A 265 -13.20 11.08 -51.73
C GLY A 265 -14.09 9.87 -51.49
N ILE A 266 -15.14 10.07 -50.69
CA ILE A 266 -16.14 9.04 -50.38
C ILE A 266 -17.45 9.37 -51.10
N GLN A 267 -17.97 8.45 -51.91
CA GLN A 267 -19.19 8.70 -52.69
C GLN A 267 -20.43 8.71 -51.79
N ASP A 268 -21.16 9.84 -51.76
CA ASP A 268 -22.49 9.90 -51.14
C ASP A 268 -23.56 9.58 -52.19
N LEU A 269 -24.14 8.38 -52.12
CA LEU A 269 -25.15 7.93 -53.08
C LEU A 269 -26.47 8.70 -52.98
N SER A 270 -26.83 9.19 -51.79
CA SER A 270 -28.11 9.84 -51.53
C SER A 270 -28.12 11.28 -52.05
N LEU A 271 -27.05 12.04 -51.77
CA LEU A 271 -26.85 13.35 -52.39
C LEU A 271 -26.61 13.22 -53.91
N SER A 272 -25.94 12.16 -54.37
CA SER A 272 -25.75 11.89 -55.80
C SER A 272 -27.07 11.69 -56.57
N GLU A 273 -28.08 11.06 -55.96
CA GLU A 273 -29.39 10.86 -56.57
C GLU A 273 -30.18 12.18 -56.60
N GLN A 274 -30.16 12.95 -55.51
CA GLN A 274 -30.90 14.21 -55.40
C GLN A 274 -30.39 15.30 -56.36
N TYR A 275 -29.07 15.53 -56.41
CA TYR A 275 -28.46 16.53 -57.31
C TYR A 275 -28.31 16.03 -58.77
N GLY A 276 -28.66 14.78 -59.06
CA GLY A 276 -28.58 14.19 -60.40
C GLY A 276 -27.17 14.05 -60.98
N SER A 277 -26.13 14.27 -60.16
CA SER A 277 -24.71 14.23 -60.48
C SER A 277 -23.97 13.59 -59.31
N ARG A 278 -22.88 12.86 -59.55
CA ARG A 278 -22.21 12.11 -58.47
C ARG A 278 -21.44 13.04 -57.55
N PHE A 279 -21.76 13.00 -56.27
CA PHE A 279 -21.08 13.75 -55.23
C PHE A 279 -20.08 12.86 -54.48
N CYS A 280 -18.87 13.37 -54.31
CA CYS A 280 -17.77 12.76 -53.57
C CYS A 280 -17.42 13.69 -52.40
N LYS A 281 -17.63 13.25 -51.16
CA LYS A 281 -17.20 13.97 -49.97
C LYS A 281 -15.68 13.99 -49.88
N MET A 282 -15.12 15.11 -49.42
CA MET A 282 -13.68 15.25 -49.22
C MET A 282 -13.22 14.41 -48.03
N ASN A 283 -12.24 13.53 -48.22
CA ASN A 283 -11.79 12.56 -47.23
C ASN A 283 -10.40 12.92 -46.71
N LEU A 284 -10.34 13.70 -45.63
CA LEU A 284 -9.10 14.08 -44.97
C LEU A 284 -8.56 12.92 -44.15
N ARG A 285 -7.24 12.70 -44.20
CA ARG A 285 -6.56 11.58 -43.55
C ARG A 285 -5.76 12.09 -42.37
N GLY A 286 -6.17 11.76 -41.13
CA GLY A 286 -5.58 12.32 -39.91
C GLY A 286 -4.10 11.98 -39.73
N PHE A 287 -3.66 10.86 -40.30
CA PHE A 287 -2.26 10.41 -40.26
C PHE A 287 -1.31 11.12 -41.23
N ASP A 288 -1.82 11.84 -42.25
CA ASP A 288 -0.96 12.57 -43.20
C ASP A 288 -0.33 13.83 -42.58
N TYR A 289 -0.86 14.31 -41.45
CA TYR A 289 -0.49 15.60 -40.87
C TYR A 289 0.10 15.46 -39.46
N LEU A 290 1.00 16.38 -39.12
CA LEU A 290 1.59 16.52 -37.78
C LEU A 290 0.78 17.49 -36.93
N THR A 291 0.32 18.58 -37.55
CA THR A 291 -0.57 19.61 -36.97
C THR A 291 -1.55 20.06 -38.04
N MET A 292 -2.75 20.45 -37.64
CA MET A 292 -3.74 21.03 -38.56
C MET A 292 -4.64 22.04 -37.83
N GLN A 293 -4.89 23.19 -38.44
CA GLN A 293 -5.81 24.22 -37.97
C GLN A 293 -6.71 24.66 -39.12
N MET A 294 -8.02 24.68 -38.86
CA MET A 294 -9.02 25.22 -39.78
C MET A 294 -9.49 26.58 -39.28
N VAL A 295 -9.54 27.56 -40.19
CA VAL A 295 -10.05 28.91 -39.93
C VAL A 295 -11.36 29.11 -40.67
N THR A 296 -12.31 29.76 -39.99
CA THR A 296 -13.54 30.33 -40.55
C THR A 296 -13.82 31.69 -39.92
N TYR A 297 -14.65 32.50 -40.58
CA TYR A 297 -15.22 33.73 -40.01
C TYR A 297 -16.72 33.52 -39.78
N ALA A 298 -17.24 34.03 -38.66
CA ALA A 298 -18.65 33.88 -38.31
C ALA A 298 -19.21 35.07 -37.53
N TRP A 299 -20.53 35.29 -37.63
CA TRP A 299 -21.32 36.19 -36.78
C TRP A 299 -22.75 35.65 -36.61
N GLY A 300 -23.54 36.25 -35.73
CA GLY A 300 -24.93 35.89 -35.46
C GLY A 300 -25.13 35.04 -34.21
N GLU A 301 -26.38 34.71 -33.91
CA GLU A 301 -26.77 33.94 -32.72
C GLU A 301 -27.84 32.89 -33.05
N MET A 302 -27.83 31.76 -32.33
CA MET A 302 -28.85 30.70 -32.45
C MET A 302 -29.93 30.83 -31.37
N GLY A 303 -31.09 30.27 -31.68
CA GLY A 303 -32.23 30.14 -30.79
C GLY A 303 -32.00 29.20 -29.58
N PRO A 304 -32.79 29.33 -28.49
CA PRO A 304 -32.51 28.65 -27.21
C PRO A 304 -32.83 27.14 -27.19
N GLY A 305 -31.99 26.35 -27.87
CA GLY A 305 -32.14 24.91 -28.08
C GLY A 305 -31.46 24.43 -29.37
N ASP A 306 -31.17 25.37 -30.27
CA ASP A 306 -30.61 25.15 -31.60
C ASP A 306 -29.09 25.34 -31.61
N SER A 307 -28.40 24.82 -32.62
CA SER A 307 -26.95 24.97 -32.73
C SER A 307 -26.43 24.87 -34.17
N VAL A 308 -25.35 25.60 -34.44
CA VAL A 308 -24.50 25.43 -35.64
C VAL A 308 -23.09 25.03 -35.21
N SER A 309 -22.57 23.97 -35.83
CA SER A 309 -21.22 23.43 -35.64
C SER A 309 -20.60 23.01 -36.97
N ILE A 310 -19.28 22.78 -36.99
CA ILE A 310 -18.65 21.95 -38.04
C ILE A 310 -18.31 20.57 -37.44
N GLU A 311 -18.66 19.51 -38.16
CA GLU A 311 -18.40 18.11 -37.81
C GLU A 311 -17.24 17.55 -38.66
N ALA A 312 -16.34 16.81 -38.01
CA ALA A 312 -15.37 15.90 -38.61
C ALA A 312 -15.87 14.46 -38.46
N ASP A 313 -16.61 14.01 -39.47
CA ASP A 313 -17.33 12.73 -39.51
C ASP A 313 -16.41 11.59 -39.96
N ALA A 314 -16.00 10.75 -39.00
CA ALA A 314 -15.25 9.53 -39.21
C ALA A 314 -16.09 8.29 -38.86
N SER A 315 -15.74 7.14 -39.42
CA SER A 315 -16.39 5.86 -39.08
C SER A 315 -16.22 5.41 -37.62
N SER A 316 -15.30 6.03 -36.86
CA SER A 316 -15.03 5.78 -35.44
C SER A 316 -15.79 6.70 -34.48
N SER A 317 -15.88 7.99 -34.79
CA SER A 317 -16.57 9.01 -34.00
C SER A 317 -16.79 10.28 -34.85
N VAL A 318 -17.70 11.13 -34.40
CA VAL A 318 -17.89 12.48 -34.95
C VAL A 318 -17.38 13.49 -33.92
N GLU A 319 -16.32 14.21 -34.28
CA GLU A 319 -15.79 15.33 -33.48
C GLU A 319 -16.34 16.65 -34.03
N SER A 320 -16.54 17.68 -33.20
CA SER A 320 -17.14 18.93 -33.70
C SER A 320 -16.71 20.19 -32.96
N PHE A 321 -16.76 21.31 -33.69
CA PHE A 321 -16.49 22.65 -33.19
C PHE A 321 -17.76 23.52 -33.32
N ASN A 322 -18.25 24.03 -32.19
CA ASN A 322 -19.60 24.59 -32.06
C ASN A 322 -19.57 26.13 -32.02
N TYR A 323 -19.93 26.77 -33.13
CA TYR A 323 -19.97 28.22 -33.30
C TYR A 323 -20.93 28.90 -32.30
N THR A 324 -22.03 28.23 -31.97
CA THR A 324 -23.02 28.67 -30.97
C THR A 324 -22.41 28.94 -29.59
N GLY A 325 -21.31 28.25 -29.25
CA GLY A 325 -20.62 28.40 -27.97
C GLY A 325 -19.61 29.55 -27.90
N LEU A 326 -19.27 30.18 -29.03
CA LEU A 326 -18.14 31.11 -29.11
C LEU A 326 -18.45 32.53 -28.64
N GLY A 327 -19.73 32.89 -28.49
CA GLY A 327 -20.14 34.25 -28.13
C GLY A 327 -19.91 35.26 -29.25
N LEU A 328 -20.21 34.85 -30.49
CA LEU A 328 -20.14 35.68 -31.71
C LEU A 328 -20.97 36.97 -31.58
N SER A 329 -20.64 37.97 -32.40
CA SER A 329 -21.39 39.22 -32.42
C SER A 329 -22.79 39.02 -33.04
N PRO A 330 -23.89 39.45 -32.39
CA PRO A 330 -25.24 39.41 -32.95
C PRO A 330 -25.54 40.61 -33.87
N ILE A 331 -24.49 41.28 -34.39
CA ILE A 331 -24.59 42.39 -35.33
C ILE A 331 -24.26 41.85 -36.72
N ASP A 332 -25.17 42.02 -37.67
CA ASP A 332 -24.96 41.61 -39.06
C ASP A 332 -23.65 42.20 -39.62
N TYR A 333 -22.83 41.33 -40.21
CA TYR A 333 -21.51 41.60 -40.80
C TYR A 333 -20.37 41.95 -39.82
N ASP A 334 -20.56 41.78 -38.50
CA ASP A 334 -19.49 41.96 -37.48
C ASP A 334 -18.65 40.68 -37.30
N TRP A 335 -17.94 40.32 -38.38
CA TRP A 335 -17.23 39.06 -38.56
C TRP A 335 -16.15 38.76 -37.50
N SER A 336 -16.27 37.60 -36.85
CA SER A 336 -15.30 37.10 -35.87
C SER A 336 -14.53 35.88 -36.40
N MET A 337 -13.21 35.98 -36.48
CA MET A 337 -12.31 34.87 -36.82
C MET A 337 -12.42 33.75 -35.76
N SER A 338 -12.58 32.52 -36.23
CA SER A 338 -12.69 31.30 -35.42
C SER A 338 -11.64 30.29 -35.88
N VAL A 339 -10.80 29.81 -34.95
CA VAL A 339 -9.77 28.80 -35.23
C VAL A 339 -10.17 27.49 -34.56
N TRP A 340 -10.41 26.45 -35.36
CA TRP A 340 -10.51 25.08 -34.86
C TRP A 340 -9.14 24.40 -34.96
N ASN A 341 -8.52 24.17 -33.80
CA ASN A 341 -7.31 23.35 -33.72
C ASN A 341 -7.70 21.87 -33.86
N MET A 342 -7.44 21.32 -35.05
CA MET A 342 -7.76 19.94 -35.44
C MET A 342 -6.57 18.98 -35.24
N THR A 343 -5.49 19.46 -34.63
CA THR A 343 -4.27 18.69 -34.37
C THR A 343 -4.58 17.46 -33.52
N GLY A 344 -4.40 16.28 -34.10
CA GLY A 344 -4.63 15.02 -33.41
C GLY A 344 -6.07 14.50 -33.45
N LEU A 345 -6.98 15.10 -34.22
CA LEU A 345 -8.28 14.48 -34.54
C LEU A 345 -8.08 13.27 -35.46
N HIS A 346 -8.76 12.16 -35.17
CA HIS A 346 -8.79 10.94 -36.00
C HIS A 346 -7.41 10.46 -36.49
N GLN A 347 -6.41 10.43 -35.59
CA GLN A 347 -4.97 10.27 -35.92
C GLN A 347 -4.62 9.06 -36.79
N THR A 348 -5.41 8.00 -36.76
CA THR A 348 -5.22 6.75 -37.51
C THR A 348 -6.35 6.48 -38.50
N GLY A 349 -7.16 7.48 -38.83
CA GLY A 349 -8.40 7.35 -39.59
C GLY A 349 -8.57 8.42 -40.66
N GLU A 350 -9.70 8.31 -41.37
CA GLU A 350 -10.10 9.21 -42.46
C GLU A 350 -11.50 9.75 -42.18
N TYR A 351 -11.75 11.02 -42.51
CA TYR A 351 -12.95 11.73 -42.11
C TYR A 351 -13.36 12.81 -43.12
N ASN A 352 -14.64 13.18 -43.05
CA ASN A 352 -15.29 14.13 -43.94
C ASN A 352 -15.68 15.39 -43.16
N LEU A 353 -15.70 16.56 -43.81
CA LEU A 353 -16.12 17.81 -43.19
C LEU A 353 -17.52 18.24 -43.64
N ALA A 354 -18.32 18.70 -42.69
CA ALA A 354 -19.59 19.38 -42.95
C ALA A 354 -19.93 20.39 -41.86
N PHE A 355 -20.43 21.57 -42.25
CA PHE A 355 -21.20 22.37 -41.31
C PHE A 355 -22.55 21.71 -41.06
N LYS A 356 -23.03 21.75 -39.83
CA LYS A 356 -24.31 21.17 -39.43
C LYS A 356 -25.12 22.21 -38.67
N PHE A 357 -26.40 22.20 -38.95
CA PHE A 357 -27.42 22.98 -38.31
C PHE A 357 -28.45 22.02 -37.70
N ASP A 358 -28.46 21.96 -36.36
CA ASP A 358 -29.52 21.29 -35.59
C ASP A 358 -30.47 22.36 -35.05
N SER A 359 -31.77 22.20 -35.25
CA SER A 359 -32.81 22.97 -34.56
C SER A 359 -33.87 22.07 -33.93
N ASP A 360 -34.43 22.51 -32.80
CA ASP A 360 -35.46 21.82 -32.05
C ASP A 360 -36.85 22.49 -32.27
N SER A 361 -37.79 22.32 -31.35
CA SER A 361 -39.14 22.92 -31.43
C SER A 361 -39.29 24.26 -30.69
N SER A 362 -38.18 24.94 -30.37
CA SER A 362 -38.16 26.19 -29.57
C SER A 362 -38.39 27.47 -30.40
N GLN A 363 -37.58 28.52 -30.17
CA GLN A 363 -37.68 29.82 -30.85
C GLN A 363 -36.48 29.97 -31.79
N ALA A 364 -36.74 29.93 -33.10
CA ALA A 364 -35.75 30.25 -34.11
C ALA A 364 -35.28 31.72 -34.03
N SER A 365 -34.14 31.98 -34.67
CA SER A 365 -33.55 33.31 -34.88
C SER A 365 -33.08 33.42 -36.35
N GLY A 366 -32.44 34.54 -36.71
CA GLY A 366 -31.71 34.66 -37.98
C GLY A 366 -30.48 33.74 -38.11
N GLY A 367 -30.11 33.01 -37.06
CA GLY A 367 -28.99 32.06 -37.04
C GLY A 367 -27.61 32.67 -37.23
N ILE A 368 -26.61 31.79 -37.28
CA ILE A 368 -25.20 32.11 -37.53
C ILE A 368 -24.94 32.15 -39.04
N ALA A 369 -24.16 33.16 -39.46
CA ALA A 369 -23.54 33.25 -40.77
C ALA A 369 -22.09 32.75 -40.71
N ILE A 370 -21.62 32.09 -41.77
CA ILE A 370 -20.27 31.52 -41.88
C ILE A 370 -19.67 31.86 -43.25
N ASP A 371 -18.39 32.25 -43.24
CA ASP A 371 -17.64 32.69 -44.42
C ASP A 371 -16.14 32.36 -44.29
N SER A 372 -15.45 32.23 -45.43
CA SER A 372 -14.05 31.81 -45.62
C SER A 372 -13.70 30.46 -44.98
N PHE A 373 -12.98 29.61 -45.72
CA PHE A 373 -12.56 28.29 -45.27
C PHE A 373 -11.11 28.02 -45.65
N LEU A 374 -10.23 28.01 -44.64
CA LEU A 374 -8.78 27.97 -44.81
C LEU A 374 -8.18 26.91 -43.88
N ILE A 375 -7.29 26.05 -44.40
CA ILE A 375 -6.65 24.99 -43.61
C ILE A 375 -5.12 25.12 -43.65
N PHE A 376 -4.53 25.49 -42.51
CA PHE A 376 -3.08 25.45 -42.28
C PHE A 376 -2.66 24.11 -41.66
N ALA A 377 -1.48 23.61 -42.03
CA ALA A 377 -0.97 22.32 -41.53
C ALA A 377 0.53 22.13 -41.76
N ILE A 378 1.12 21.21 -40.99
CA ILE A 378 2.39 20.57 -41.31
C ILE A 378 2.10 19.15 -41.79
N GLU A 379 2.52 18.84 -43.02
CA GLU A 379 2.39 17.52 -43.64
C GLU A 379 3.56 16.59 -43.29
N ARG A 380 3.27 15.30 -43.07
CA ARG A 380 4.26 14.29 -42.74
C ARG A 380 4.99 13.79 -43.97
N VAL A 381 6.10 14.45 -44.28
CA VAL A 381 7.01 14.02 -45.36
C VAL A 381 7.84 12.79 -44.95
N PRO A 382 8.09 11.83 -45.86
CA PRO A 382 8.89 10.64 -45.57
C PRO A 382 10.40 10.89 -45.53
N GLN A 383 10.87 12.05 -45.98
CA GLN A 383 12.27 12.46 -45.89
C GLN A 383 12.59 13.01 -44.49
N TYR A 384 13.74 12.59 -43.95
CA TYR A 384 14.23 13.00 -42.63
C TYR A 384 15.75 13.17 -42.62
N THR A 385 16.23 14.06 -41.76
CA THR A 385 17.63 14.16 -41.33
C THR A 385 17.78 13.56 -39.92
N VAL A 386 19.02 13.34 -39.49
CA VAL A 386 19.32 13.01 -38.09
C VAL A 386 20.39 13.94 -37.57
N ASP A 387 20.18 14.50 -36.39
CA ASP A 387 21.24 15.17 -35.63
C ASP A 387 21.90 14.14 -34.71
N VAL A 388 23.22 14.24 -34.55
CA VAL A 388 24.03 13.30 -33.77
C VAL A 388 24.94 14.07 -32.83
N ASP A 389 24.68 13.95 -31.53
CA ASP A 389 25.42 14.57 -30.44
C ASP A 389 26.16 13.47 -29.65
N CYS A 390 27.49 13.48 -29.62
CA CYS A 390 28.29 12.42 -29.00
C CYS A 390 29.26 12.97 -27.95
N ASP A 391 29.40 12.25 -26.85
CA ASP A 391 30.33 12.57 -25.76
C ASP A 391 31.75 12.06 -26.12
N ASP A 392 32.39 12.72 -27.10
CA ASP A 392 33.79 12.49 -27.47
C ASP A 392 34.72 13.35 -26.56
N PRO A 393 35.42 12.75 -25.59
CA PRO A 393 36.27 13.49 -24.64
C PRO A 393 37.57 14.02 -25.27
N LEU A 394 37.94 13.52 -26.45
CA LEU A 394 39.15 13.89 -27.18
C LEU A 394 38.78 14.15 -28.65
N PRO A 395 38.13 15.29 -28.96
CA PRO A 395 37.48 15.53 -30.25
C PRO A 395 38.36 15.14 -31.43
N ASN A 396 38.04 14.00 -32.05
CA ASN A 396 38.74 13.37 -33.17
C ASN A 396 40.09 12.64 -32.88
N ALA A 397 40.37 12.08 -31.70
CA ALA A 397 41.48 11.10 -31.52
C ALA A 397 41.44 10.27 -30.21
N TYR A 398 41.38 8.94 -30.33
CA TYR A 398 41.52 8.01 -29.20
C TYR A 398 42.97 7.51 -29.04
N LEU A 399 43.43 7.43 -27.79
CA LEU A 399 44.78 7.02 -27.38
C LEU A 399 44.70 5.87 -26.38
N VAL A 400 44.81 4.64 -26.88
CA VAL A 400 44.38 3.43 -26.16
C VAL A 400 45.52 2.47 -25.82
N VAL A 401 45.27 1.53 -24.91
CA VAL A 401 46.16 0.39 -24.59
C VAL A 401 45.50 -0.98 -24.90
N PRO A 402 46.28 -2.06 -25.05
CA PRO A 402 45.75 -3.42 -25.16
C PRO A 402 44.87 -3.82 -23.97
N ALA A 403 43.77 -4.52 -24.27
CA ALA A 403 42.68 -4.92 -23.35
C ALA A 403 41.88 -3.76 -22.72
N GLU A 404 41.99 -2.55 -23.28
CA GLU A 404 41.08 -1.44 -22.99
C GLU A 404 39.78 -1.59 -23.79
N VAL A 405 38.70 -0.98 -23.31
CA VAL A 405 37.41 -0.88 -24.04
C VAL A 405 37.04 0.59 -24.09
N GLU A 406 36.99 1.16 -25.30
CA GLU A 406 36.50 2.52 -25.50
C GLU A 406 35.01 2.50 -25.86
N SER A 407 34.28 3.51 -25.39
CA SER A 407 32.85 3.67 -25.60
C SER A 407 32.54 5.09 -26.07
N LEU A 408 32.00 5.22 -27.27
CA LEU A 408 31.49 6.47 -27.81
C LEU A 408 29.98 6.50 -27.63
N TYR A 409 29.52 7.23 -26.61
CA TYR A 409 28.09 7.49 -26.38
C TYR A 409 27.60 8.57 -27.35
N CYS A 410 26.49 8.31 -28.03
CA CYS A 410 25.84 9.20 -28.98
C CYS A 410 24.33 9.23 -28.79
N ARG A 411 23.76 10.44 -28.89
CA ARG A 411 22.34 10.72 -29.03
C ARG A 411 22.01 10.99 -30.48
N ILE A 412 21.13 10.18 -31.05
CA ILE A 412 20.66 10.35 -32.43
C ILE A 412 19.21 10.85 -32.39
N THR A 413 18.97 12.06 -32.90
CA THR A 413 17.64 12.68 -32.92
C THR A 413 17.05 12.59 -34.33
N ASN A 414 15.84 12.03 -34.46
CA ASN A 414 15.11 11.98 -35.72
C ASN A 414 14.37 13.29 -35.95
N ASN A 415 14.91 14.17 -36.81
CA ASN A 415 14.29 15.44 -37.14
C ASN A 415 13.09 15.31 -38.11
N GLY A 416 12.78 14.09 -38.57
CA GLY A 416 11.65 13.79 -39.45
C GLY A 416 10.29 13.87 -38.76
N TYR A 417 9.24 13.99 -39.59
CA TYR A 417 7.83 14.00 -39.13
C TYR A 417 7.17 12.61 -39.21
N VAL A 418 7.95 11.58 -39.55
CA VAL A 418 7.57 10.17 -39.56
C VAL A 418 8.52 9.35 -38.69
N ASP A 419 8.04 8.20 -38.23
CA ASP A 419 8.82 7.23 -37.46
C ASP A 419 9.78 6.46 -38.40
N VAL A 420 11.01 6.20 -37.95
CA VAL A 420 12.09 5.65 -38.77
C VAL A 420 12.83 4.51 -38.07
N THR A 421 13.54 3.70 -38.84
CA THR A 421 14.61 2.82 -38.31
C THR A 421 15.94 3.24 -38.91
N LEU A 422 17.03 2.97 -38.19
CA LEU A 422 18.39 3.29 -38.60
C LEU A 422 19.23 2.02 -38.72
N ARG A 423 20.26 2.07 -39.56
CA ARG A 423 21.30 1.05 -39.70
C ARG A 423 22.62 1.65 -39.24
N LEU A 424 22.99 1.29 -38.02
CA LEU A 424 24.20 1.69 -37.35
C LEU A 424 25.32 0.75 -37.81
N TYR A 425 26.47 1.29 -38.18
CA TYR A 425 27.61 0.51 -38.66
C TYR A 425 28.91 1.01 -38.06
N THR A 426 29.82 0.09 -37.72
CA THR A 426 31.17 0.44 -37.28
C THR A 426 32.20 -0.60 -37.72
N GLU A 427 33.41 -0.11 -38.07
CA GLU A 427 34.57 -0.96 -38.38
C GLU A 427 35.89 -0.25 -38.04
N VAL A 428 37.01 -0.99 -38.05
CA VAL A 428 38.37 -0.42 -38.01
C VAL A 428 39.20 -0.83 -39.23
N THR A 429 40.16 0.01 -39.61
CA THR A 429 41.10 -0.28 -40.71
C THR A 429 41.87 -1.59 -40.58
N ASN A 430 42.01 -2.12 -39.35
CA ASN A 430 42.69 -3.40 -39.12
C ASN A 430 41.68 -4.57 -39.13
N GLN A 431 41.49 -5.16 -40.30
CA GLN A 431 40.59 -6.31 -40.52
C GLN A 431 40.83 -7.49 -39.58
N SER A 432 42.04 -7.66 -39.00
CA SER A 432 42.27 -8.76 -38.05
C SER A 432 41.51 -8.62 -36.73
N TRP A 433 41.09 -7.40 -36.37
CA TRP A 433 40.27 -7.14 -35.19
C TRP A 433 38.81 -7.57 -35.44
N MET A 434 38.28 -7.24 -36.63
CA MET A 434 36.94 -7.59 -37.11
C MET A 434 36.63 -9.10 -37.14
N TYR A 435 37.64 -9.97 -37.09
CA TYR A 435 37.47 -11.43 -37.18
C TYR A 435 37.48 -12.18 -35.84
N GLY A 436 37.71 -11.50 -34.71
CA GLY A 436 37.90 -12.19 -33.43
C GLY A 436 37.73 -11.35 -32.16
N TYR A 437 37.43 -10.05 -32.26
CA TYR A 437 37.20 -9.19 -31.12
C TYR A 437 35.92 -8.36 -31.35
N PRO A 438 35.03 -8.23 -30.36
CA PRO A 438 33.78 -7.50 -30.54
C PRO A 438 34.05 -5.99 -30.59
N ILE A 439 33.87 -5.43 -31.78
CA ILE A 439 33.28 -4.10 -31.89
C ILE A 439 31.78 -4.31 -31.82
N ARG A 440 31.12 -3.64 -30.89
CA ARG A 440 29.71 -3.84 -30.51
C ARG A 440 28.97 -2.51 -30.61
N ILE A 441 27.75 -2.56 -31.12
CA ILE A 441 26.83 -1.44 -31.03
C ILE A 441 25.77 -1.78 -29.99
N ASP A 442 25.59 -0.92 -29.00
CA ASP A 442 24.44 -0.95 -28.09
C ASP A 442 23.47 0.15 -28.53
N SER A 443 22.18 -0.17 -28.64
CA SER A 443 21.16 0.75 -29.15
C SER A 443 19.80 0.51 -28.45
N ASN A 444 18.75 1.17 -28.91
CA ASN A 444 17.38 0.88 -28.47
C ASN A 444 16.91 -0.56 -28.78
N ASN A 445 17.55 -1.27 -29.73
CA ASN A 445 17.37 -2.70 -29.96
C ASN A 445 18.25 -3.49 -28.97
N PRO A 446 17.67 -4.27 -28.04
CA PRO A 446 18.41 -4.99 -27.01
C PRO A 446 18.81 -6.42 -27.41
N VAL A 447 18.56 -6.83 -28.65
CA VAL A 447 18.79 -8.20 -29.16
C VAL A 447 19.98 -8.25 -30.13
N ASP A 448 20.26 -7.14 -30.82
CA ASP A 448 21.32 -7.02 -31.83
C ASP A 448 22.49 -6.19 -31.29
N HIS A 449 23.70 -6.75 -31.36
CA HIS A 449 24.91 -6.26 -30.72
C HIS A 449 26.18 -6.41 -31.59
N ASP A 450 26.02 -6.73 -32.86
CA ASP A 450 27.13 -6.88 -33.79
C ASP A 450 27.75 -5.50 -34.14
N ASN A 451 28.75 -5.48 -35.02
CA ASN A 451 29.33 -4.25 -35.56
C ASN A 451 28.46 -3.59 -36.66
N PHE A 452 27.29 -4.16 -36.94
CA PHE A 452 26.23 -3.63 -37.79
C PHE A 452 24.90 -3.96 -37.14
N VAL A 453 24.14 -2.94 -36.72
CA VAL A 453 22.89 -3.10 -35.95
C VAL A 453 21.75 -2.33 -36.60
N VAL A 454 20.57 -2.95 -36.65
CA VAL A 454 19.32 -2.25 -37.00
C VAL A 454 18.64 -1.78 -35.72
N THR A 455 18.35 -0.48 -35.62
CA THR A 455 17.62 0.06 -34.46
C THR A 455 16.17 -0.40 -34.45
N ASP A 456 15.58 -0.46 -33.26
CA ASP A 456 14.14 -0.38 -33.13
C ASP A 456 13.64 1.01 -33.58
N VAL A 457 12.32 1.17 -33.70
CA VAL A 457 11.69 2.36 -34.26
C VAL A 457 12.01 3.61 -33.42
N VAL A 458 12.67 4.58 -34.04
CA VAL A 458 12.89 5.93 -33.51
C VAL A 458 11.77 6.82 -34.02
N LYS A 459 10.92 7.35 -33.13
CA LYS A 459 9.73 8.10 -33.57
C LYS A 459 10.09 9.46 -34.17
N ALA A 460 9.13 10.07 -34.85
CA ALA A 460 9.20 11.46 -35.30
C ALA A 460 9.55 12.39 -34.14
N LEU A 461 10.57 13.23 -34.30
CA LEU A 461 11.03 14.24 -33.32
C LEU A 461 11.49 13.68 -31.96
N GLU A 462 11.79 12.38 -31.87
CA GLU A 462 12.37 11.75 -30.67
C GLU A 462 13.88 11.45 -30.84
N THR A 463 14.58 11.33 -29.71
CA THR A 463 16.00 10.99 -29.61
C THR A 463 16.17 9.56 -29.12
N THR A 464 17.08 8.80 -29.72
CA THR A 464 17.54 7.49 -29.22
C THR A 464 18.99 7.58 -28.72
N ASP A 465 19.29 6.85 -27.66
CA ASP A 465 20.64 6.64 -27.16
C ASP A 465 21.31 5.46 -27.90
N VAL A 466 22.61 5.58 -28.18
CA VAL A 466 23.46 4.57 -28.83
C VAL A 466 24.86 4.62 -28.24
N TRP A 467 25.52 3.48 -28.08
CA TRP A 467 26.94 3.39 -27.74
C TRP A 467 27.68 2.57 -28.79
N PHE A 468 28.75 3.13 -29.35
CA PHE A 468 29.68 2.42 -30.21
C PHE A 468 30.87 1.98 -29.34
N ASN A 469 31.00 0.66 -29.12
CA ASN A 469 31.93 0.06 -28.19
C ASN A 469 33.03 -0.70 -28.95
N ILE A 470 34.30 -0.39 -28.68
CA ILE A 470 35.46 -1.03 -29.31
C ILE A 470 36.38 -1.66 -28.26
N THR A 471 36.49 -3.00 -28.31
CA THR A 471 37.43 -3.77 -27.49
C THR A 471 38.80 -3.82 -28.14
N ILE A 472 39.85 -3.33 -27.47
CA ILE A 472 41.22 -3.38 -27.97
C ILE A 472 41.85 -4.76 -27.70
N PRO A 473 42.32 -5.51 -28.71
CA PRO A 473 42.85 -6.86 -28.53
C PRO A 473 44.00 -6.99 -27.53
N ASP A 474 44.03 -8.11 -26.81
CA ASP A 474 45.17 -8.52 -25.96
C ASP A 474 46.48 -8.52 -26.76
N GLY A 475 47.52 -7.89 -26.22
CA GLY A 475 48.83 -7.79 -26.86
C GLY A 475 48.86 -6.95 -28.15
N ALA A 476 47.81 -6.17 -28.45
CA ALA A 476 47.74 -5.35 -29.67
C ALA A 476 49.01 -4.50 -29.88
N ILE A 477 49.66 -4.67 -31.03
CA ILE A 477 50.90 -3.96 -31.36
C ILE A 477 50.68 -2.45 -31.45
N VAL A 478 51.74 -1.67 -31.17
CA VAL A 478 51.74 -0.22 -31.36
C VAL A 478 51.50 0.11 -32.83
N GLN A 479 50.34 0.69 -33.14
CA GLN A 479 49.89 1.00 -34.49
C GLN A 479 48.86 2.16 -34.48
N GLU A 480 48.75 2.86 -35.61
CA GLU A 480 47.74 3.88 -35.88
C GLU A 480 46.69 3.32 -36.86
N MET A 481 45.42 3.62 -36.60
CA MET A 481 44.24 3.12 -37.34
C MET A 481 43.18 4.21 -37.44
N MET A 482 42.16 3.97 -38.26
CA MET A 482 40.90 4.73 -38.19
C MET A 482 39.78 3.80 -37.69
N TRP A 483 38.92 4.35 -36.84
CA TRP A 483 37.64 3.80 -36.41
C TRP A 483 36.52 4.52 -37.18
N PHE A 484 35.68 3.77 -37.85
CA PHE A 484 34.56 4.26 -38.65
C PHE A 484 33.26 4.04 -37.87
N VAL A 485 32.38 5.04 -37.91
CA VAL A 485 31.01 4.97 -37.38
C VAL A 485 30.09 5.69 -38.36
N ASP A 486 29.16 4.95 -38.96
CA ASP A 486 28.18 5.42 -39.94
C ASP A 486 26.75 5.14 -39.45
N ILE A 487 25.88 6.14 -39.61
CA ILE A 487 24.46 6.07 -39.30
C ILE A 487 23.70 6.18 -40.63
N ASN A 488 23.09 5.07 -41.04
CA ASN A 488 22.42 4.93 -42.32
C ASN A 488 20.90 4.77 -42.15
N ASP A 489 20.16 5.01 -43.21
CA ASP A 489 18.72 4.80 -43.30
C ASP A 489 18.33 3.32 -43.22
N GLY A 490 17.41 2.97 -42.31
CA GLY A 490 17.04 1.58 -42.02
C GLY A 490 16.33 0.84 -43.15
N THR A 491 15.80 1.55 -44.16
CA THR A 491 15.22 0.93 -45.36
C THR A 491 16.19 0.97 -46.53
N THR A 492 16.59 2.17 -46.94
CA THR A 492 17.34 2.46 -48.18
C THR A 492 18.86 2.30 -48.04
N ASN A 493 19.39 2.24 -46.83
CA ASN A 493 20.83 2.23 -46.53
C ASN A 493 21.60 3.47 -47.03
N SER A 494 20.91 4.59 -47.23
CA SER A 494 21.56 5.90 -47.49
C SER A 494 22.18 6.44 -46.21
N THR A 495 23.43 6.91 -46.27
CA THR A 495 24.10 7.51 -45.11
C THR A 495 23.41 8.81 -44.71
N LYS A 496 23.07 8.93 -43.43
CA LYS A 496 22.44 10.10 -42.80
C LYS A 496 23.47 10.93 -42.03
N ALA A 497 24.38 10.26 -41.32
CA ALA A 497 25.53 10.86 -40.66
C ALA A 497 26.74 9.90 -40.66
N THR A 498 27.95 10.46 -40.58
CA THR A 498 29.24 9.76 -40.40
C THR A 498 30.02 10.51 -39.34
N LEU A 499 30.65 9.81 -38.39
CA LEU A 499 31.41 10.45 -37.31
C LEU A 499 32.91 10.58 -37.60
N GLY A 500 33.56 11.53 -36.91
CA GLY A 500 34.98 11.83 -37.04
C GLY A 500 35.31 12.90 -38.09
N LEU A 501 36.59 12.98 -38.49
CA LEU A 501 37.11 14.11 -39.27
C LEU A 501 36.47 14.19 -40.67
N PRO A 502 35.87 15.33 -41.09
CA PRO A 502 35.25 15.48 -42.40
C PRO A 502 36.17 15.17 -43.60
N GLU A 503 37.48 15.37 -43.41
CA GLU A 503 38.53 15.12 -44.42
C GLU A 503 38.83 13.62 -44.64
N VAL A 504 38.60 12.78 -43.63
CA VAL A 504 39.01 11.36 -43.60
C VAL A 504 37.84 10.40 -43.34
N ARG A 505 36.68 10.94 -42.92
CA ARG A 505 35.44 10.23 -42.56
C ARG A 505 35.62 9.16 -41.47
N GLY A 506 36.38 9.47 -40.43
CA GLY A 506 36.54 8.55 -39.30
C GLY A 506 37.32 9.16 -38.15
N ILE A 507 37.39 8.41 -37.05
CA ILE A 507 38.05 8.79 -35.80
C ILE A 507 39.43 8.12 -35.73
N PRO A 508 40.53 8.87 -35.67
CA PRO A 508 41.87 8.34 -35.41
C PRO A 508 41.96 7.53 -34.11
N LEU A 509 42.62 6.37 -34.17
CA LEU A 509 42.82 5.45 -33.05
C LEU A 509 44.29 5.02 -33.00
N SER A 510 44.99 5.26 -31.89
CA SER A 510 46.42 4.95 -31.75
C SER A 510 46.70 4.09 -30.51
N VAL A 511 47.27 2.90 -30.72
CA VAL A 511 47.59 1.93 -29.67
C VAL A 511 48.97 2.24 -29.09
N GLN A 512 49.05 2.54 -27.79
CA GLN A 512 50.30 2.87 -27.10
C GLN A 512 51.04 1.64 -26.57
N ALA A 513 52.30 1.82 -26.16
CA ALA A 513 53.11 0.79 -25.53
C ALA A 513 52.73 0.65 -24.05
N ALA A 514 52.21 -0.51 -23.63
CA ALA A 514 51.64 -0.71 -22.31
C ALA A 514 52.02 -2.05 -21.65
N TYR A 515 52.10 -2.01 -20.32
CA TYR A 515 52.30 -3.16 -19.44
C TYR A 515 51.02 -3.36 -18.63
N SER A 516 50.13 -4.26 -19.04
CA SER A 516 48.86 -4.59 -18.38
C SER A 516 48.73 -6.10 -18.20
N CYS A 517 47.95 -6.54 -17.21
CA CYS A 517 47.66 -7.95 -16.96
C CYS A 517 46.24 -8.16 -16.45
N LYS A 518 45.75 -9.38 -16.59
CA LYS A 518 44.47 -9.83 -16.06
C LYS A 518 44.71 -11.06 -15.18
N LEU A 519 44.26 -10.97 -13.92
CA LEU A 519 44.19 -12.07 -12.96
C LEU A 519 42.72 -12.29 -12.63
N GLU A 520 42.20 -13.51 -12.77
CA GLU A 520 40.79 -13.84 -12.48
C GLU A 520 40.64 -15.31 -12.06
N PRO A 521 39.61 -15.70 -11.29
CA PRO A 521 39.30 -17.10 -11.04
C PRO A 521 38.95 -17.84 -12.34
N GLU A 522 39.35 -19.11 -12.47
CA GLU A 522 38.96 -19.93 -13.63
C GLU A 522 37.44 -20.19 -13.68
N THR A 523 36.80 -20.27 -12.51
CA THR A 523 35.35 -20.43 -12.35
C THR A 523 34.80 -19.35 -11.44
N LEU A 524 33.85 -18.56 -11.94
CA LEU A 524 33.09 -17.62 -11.11
C LEU A 524 32.13 -18.41 -10.22
N ALA A 525 32.38 -18.39 -8.90
CA ALA A 525 31.54 -18.96 -7.87
C ALA A 525 31.21 -17.88 -6.83
N TYR A 526 30.14 -18.07 -6.06
CA TYR A 526 29.74 -17.14 -5.00
C TYR A 526 29.14 -17.93 -3.83
N PRO A 527 29.86 -18.08 -2.69
CA PRO A 527 31.26 -17.69 -2.47
C PRO A 527 32.26 -18.44 -3.39
N ASP A 528 33.49 -17.95 -3.51
CA ASP A 528 34.57 -18.64 -4.23
C ASP A 528 35.00 -19.94 -3.52
N ALA A 529 34.96 -19.94 -2.18
CA ALA A 529 35.14 -21.13 -1.36
C ALA A 529 34.45 -21.00 0.02
N THR A 530 33.93 -22.11 0.52
CA THR A 530 33.44 -22.25 1.91
C THR A 530 34.47 -23.03 2.74
N ILE A 531 35.01 -22.44 3.81
CA ILE A 531 36.14 -22.98 4.57
C ILE A 531 35.89 -22.86 6.09
N LEU A 532 36.00 -23.97 6.82
CA LEU A 532 35.90 -23.98 8.30
C LEU A 532 37.15 -23.36 8.95
N PRO A 533 37.06 -22.79 10.18
CA PRO A 533 38.21 -22.26 10.92
C PRO A 533 39.39 -23.25 11.01
N GLY A 534 40.60 -22.76 10.71
CA GLY A 534 41.84 -23.55 10.68
C GLY A 534 42.03 -24.46 9.45
N GLU A 535 41.03 -24.59 8.57
CA GLU A 535 41.14 -25.34 7.30
C GLU A 535 41.61 -24.45 6.13
N ASN A 536 41.89 -25.10 4.99
CA ASN A 536 42.37 -24.44 3.77
C ASN A 536 41.70 -24.98 2.50
N ALA A 537 41.62 -24.13 1.48
CA ALA A 537 41.13 -24.47 0.14
C ALA A 537 42.04 -23.85 -0.94
N THR A 538 41.92 -24.33 -2.17
CA THR A 538 42.71 -23.86 -3.32
C THR A 538 41.79 -23.42 -4.45
N ILE A 539 41.89 -22.15 -4.84
CA ILE A 539 41.13 -21.54 -5.91
C ILE A 539 41.98 -21.55 -7.20
N PRO A 540 41.49 -22.12 -8.32
CA PRO A 540 42.16 -22.04 -9.61
C PRO A 540 42.03 -20.61 -10.18
N MET A 541 43.15 -20.03 -10.57
CA MET A 541 43.27 -18.66 -11.08
C MET A 541 43.90 -18.69 -12.47
N LYS A 542 43.41 -17.87 -13.38
CA LYS A 542 44.05 -17.60 -14.68
C LYS A 542 44.78 -16.28 -14.63
N PHE A 543 46.01 -16.27 -15.13
CA PHE A 543 46.85 -15.08 -15.15
C PHE A 543 47.46 -14.83 -16.53
N LYS A 544 47.17 -13.66 -17.09
CA LYS A 544 47.46 -13.33 -18.48
C LYS A 544 48.13 -11.97 -18.63
N ASN A 545 49.14 -11.88 -19.48
CA ASN A 545 49.72 -10.60 -19.89
C ASN A 545 48.92 -10.03 -21.08
N THR A 546 48.00 -9.13 -20.77
CA THR A 546 47.18 -8.42 -21.75
C THR A 546 47.93 -7.30 -22.46
N GLY A 547 49.03 -6.80 -21.89
CA GLY A 547 49.85 -5.74 -22.47
C GLY A 547 50.66 -6.16 -23.70
N ASN A 548 51.11 -5.18 -24.49
CA ASN A 548 51.96 -5.40 -25.67
C ASN A 548 53.47 -5.38 -25.36
N GLN A 549 53.83 -5.49 -24.08
CA GLN A 549 55.21 -5.56 -23.59
C GLN A 549 55.42 -6.80 -22.71
N ILE A 550 56.64 -7.33 -22.68
CA ILE A 550 57.04 -8.43 -21.79
C ILE A 550 57.21 -7.86 -20.37
N ALA A 551 56.69 -8.56 -19.35
CA ALA A 551 56.61 -8.05 -17.98
C ALA A 551 56.87 -9.12 -16.91
N THR A 552 57.47 -8.70 -15.78
CA THR A 552 57.53 -9.49 -14.54
C THR A 552 56.45 -9.01 -13.59
N TRP A 553 55.75 -9.94 -12.94
CA TRP A 553 54.67 -9.68 -11.99
C TRP A 553 55.00 -10.33 -10.63
N ASN A 554 54.66 -9.65 -9.53
CA ASN A 554 54.82 -10.15 -8.17
C ASN A 554 53.43 -10.49 -7.62
N LEU A 555 53.28 -11.67 -7.01
CA LEU A 555 52.01 -12.15 -6.47
C LEU A 555 51.87 -11.83 -4.97
N GLY A 556 50.64 -11.64 -4.49
CA GLY A 556 50.33 -11.39 -3.09
C GLY A 556 48.84 -11.25 -2.83
N ALA A 557 48.47 -10.67 -1.69
CA ALA A 557 47.10 -10.36 -1.32
C ALA A 557 47.03 -9.15 -0.36
N SER A 558 45.84 -8.57 -0.25
CA SER A 558 45.46 -7.57 0.74
C SER A 558 44.11 -7.94 1.34
N PHE A 559 43.91 -7.61 2.62
CA PHE A 559 42.78 -8.08 3.42
C PHE A 559 42.01 -6.87 3.96
N ALA A 560 40.67 -6.94 3.93
CA ALA A 560 39.81 -5.93 4.52
C ALA A 560 39.72 -6.07 6.06
N ASP A 561 39.76 -7.32 6.55
CA ASP A 561 39.68 -7.66 7.97
C ASP A 561 41.08 -7.95 8.56
N THR A 562 41.35 -7.43 9.76
CA THR A 562 42.63 -7.58 10.47
C THR A 562 42.90 -8.96 11.08
N SER A 563 41.93 -9.88 11.04
CA SER A 563 42.11 -11.29 11.42
C SER A 563 42.88 -12.09 10.37
N TRP A 564 42.98 -11.58 9.13
CA TRP A 564 43.75 -12.17 8.04
C TRP A 564 45.08 -11.44 7.81
N GLY A 565 46.12 -12.19 7.45
CA GLY A 565 47.45 -11.68 7.14
C GLY A 565 48.10 -12.35 5.92
N PRO A 566 49.26 -11.85 5.45
CA PRO A 566 49.96 -12.42 4.28
C PRO A 566 50.30 -13.91 4.40
N GLU A 567 50.35 -14.47 5.60
CA GLU A 567 50.49 -15.90 5.88
C GLU A 567 49.27 -16.75 5.48
N ASN A 568 48.11 -16.14 5.27
CA ASN A 568 46.86 -16.82 4.91
C ASN A 568 46.69 -17.08 3.39
N VAL A 569 47.61 -16.61 2.55
CA VAL A 569 47.55 -16.79 1.08
C VAL A 569 48.89 -17.26 0.52
N GLU A 570 48.91 -18.48 -0.01
CA GLU A 570 50.05 -19.08 -0.72
C GLU A 570 49.73 -19.22 -2.21
N TRP A 571 50.71 -18.96 -3.08
CA TRP A 571 50.55 -19.04 -4.54
C TRP A 571 51.39 -20.18 -5.12
N TYR A 572 50.79 -21.02 -5.96
CA TYR A 572 51.46 -22.14 -6.62
C TYR A 572 51.26 -22.12 -8.15
N ASP A 573 52.21 -22.72 -8.86
CA ASP A 573 52.11 -23.01 -10.30
C ASP A 573 51.51 -24.40 -10.60
N VAL A 574 51.45 -24.76 -11.89
CA VAL A 574 50.93 -26.06 -12.37
C VAL A 574 51.87 -27.25 -12.07
N GLU A 575 53.14 -27.00 -11.77
CA GLU A 575 54.06 -28.00 -11.23
C GLU A 575 53.85 -28.24 -9.72
N GLY A 576 53.23 -27.29 -9.01
CA GLY A 576 52.99 -27.31 -7.57
C GLY A 576 54.12 -26.71 -6.73
N ASP A 577 55.04 -25.95 -7.35
CA ASP A 577 56.07 -25.18 -6.66
C ASP A 577 55.51 -23.82 -6.20
N LEU A 578 56.07 -23.28 -5.11
CA LEU A 578 55.60 -22.02 -4.49
C LEU A 578 56.14 -20.80 -5.25
N VAL A 579 55.24 -20.02 -5.85
CA VAL A 579 55.57 -18.85 -6.69
C VAL A 579 55.32 -17.54 -5.93
N THR A 580 56.24 -16.58 -6.07
CA THR A 580 56.06 -15.21 -5.55
C THR A 580 56.26 -14.13 -6.61
N SER A 581 56.86 -14.49 -7.76
CA SER A 581 56.92 -13.65 -8.94
C SER A 581 57.13 -14.51 -10.19
N LEU A 582 56.60 -14.07 -11.33
CA LEU A 582 56.73 -14.74 -12.62
C LEU A 582 56.95 -13.75 -13.77
N ASP A 583 57.55 -14.21 -14.85
CA ASP A 583 57.71 -13.47 -16.11
C ASP A 583 56.67 -13.95 -17.12
N LEU A 584 56.05 -13.02 -17.87
CA LEU A 584 55.10 -13.33 -18.96
C LEU A 584 55.51 -12.64 -20.26
N ALA A 585 55.50 -13.39 -21.35
CA ALA A 585 55.55 -12.89 -22.72
C ALA A 585 54.22 -12.20 -23.12
N ILE A 586 54.19 -11.58 -24.30
CA ILE A 586 53.00 -10.85 -24.80
C ILE A 586 51.90 -11.87 -25.14
N ASN A 587 50.68 -11.67 -24.61
CA ASN A 587 49.53 -12.57 -24.77
C ASN A 587 49.82 -14.02 -24.29
N GLU A 588 50.72 -14.17 -23.31
CA GLU A 588 50.92 -15.43 -22.58
C GLU A 588 49.92 -15.52 -21.41
N GLU A 589 49.31 -16.70 -21.27
CA GLU A 589 48.34 -17.07 -20.24
C GLU A 589 48.87 -18.29 -19.49
N LEU A 590 48.86 -18.25 -18.17
CA LEU A 590 49.25 -19.34 -17.27
C LEU A 590 48.16 -19.58 -16.23
N ASP A 591 47.93 -20.85 -15.92
CA ASP A 591 47.09 -21.24 -14.78
C ASP A 591 47.94 -21.18 -13.49
N LEU A 592 47.33 -20.68 -12.41
CA LEU A 592 47.91 -20.50 -11.08
C LEU A 592 46.92 -21.00 -10.02
N PHE A 593 47.41 -21.27 -8.81
CA PHE A 593 46.59 -21.73 -7.70
C PHE A 593 46.77 -20.84 -6.47
N ALA A 594 45.70 -20.13 -6.10
CA ALA A 594 45.65 -19.34 -4.87
C ALA A 594 45.13 -20.23 -3.73
N LYS A 595 46.02 -20.64 -2.84
CA LYS A 595 45.67 -21.42 -1.64
C LYS A 595 45.38 -20.48 -0.49
N ILE A 596 44.16 -20.56 0.03
CA ILE A 596 43.65 -19.73 1.11
C ILE A 596 43.57 -20.57 2.39
N LEU A 597 44.13 -20.06 3.49
CA LEU A 597 44.11 -20.70 4.82
C LEU A 597 43.32 -19.82 5.78
N THR A 598 42.28 -20.34 6.43
CA THR A 598 41.52 -19.58 7.43
C THR A 598 42.28 -19.50 8.77
N PRO A 599 42.12 -18.40 9.55
CA PRO A 599 42.57 -18.35 10.94
C PRO A 599 41.83 -19.35 11.85
N ASP A 600 42.46 -19.79 12.94
CA ASP A 600 41.84 -20.71 13.92
C ASP A 600 40.68 -20.08 14.71
N GLN A 601 40.70 -18.76 14.90
CA GLN A 601 39.69 -17.99 15.66
C GLN A 601 39.04 -16.93 14.76
N ILE A 602 38.21 -17.40 13.82
CA ILE A 602 37.47 -16.57 12.87
C ILE A 602 35.95 -16.80 13.03
N PRO A 603 35.15 -15.75 13.30
CA PRO A 603 33.69 -15.85 13.33
C PRO A 603 33.10 -16.32 11.98
N PRO A 604 31.86 -16.82 11.95
CA PRO A 604 31.17 -17.09 10.69
C PRO A 604 30.88 -15.79 9.94
N GLY A 605 30.94 -15.84 8.61
CA GLY A 605 30.74 -14.68 7.75
C GLY A 605 31.41 -14.82 6.39
N ILE A 606 31.20 -13.84 5.51
CA ILE A 606 31.85 -13.77 4.20
C ILE A 606 33.00 -12.76 4.27
N TYR A 607 34.21 -13.21 3.95
CA TYR A 607 35.44 -12.44 4.03
C TYR A 607 35.99 -12.13 2.64
N GLN A 608 36.10 -10.84 2.32
CA GLN A 608 36.65 -10.36 1.06
C GLN A 608 38.19 -10.30 1.13
N ILE A 609 38.84 -11.07 0.25
CA ILE A 609 40.29 -11.06 0.06
C ILE A 609 40.59 -10.47 -1.32
N THR A 610 41.41 -9.42 -1.37
CA THR A 610 41.88 -8.84 -2.64
C THR A 610 43.20 -9.50 -3.00
N LEU A 611 43.18 -10.40 -3.98
CA LEU A 611 44.40 -10.98 -4.56
C LEU A 611 45.14 -9.90 -5.37
N ILE A 612 46.47 -9.98 -5.46
CA ILE A 612 47.30 -8.94 -6.10
C ILE A 612 48.33 -9.56 -7.06
N ALA A 613 48.32 -9.09 -8.32
CA ALA A 613 49.43 -9.23 -9.25
C ALA A 613 50.02 -7.84 -9.59
N SER A 614 51.14 -7.49 -8.96
CA SER A 614 51.78 -6.17 -9.07
C SER A 614 52.96 -6.18 -10.05
N GLY A 615 52.92 -5.31 -11.06
CA GLY A 615 53.98 -5.18 -12.04
C GLY A 615 55.32 -4.75 -11.44
N ARG A 616 56.42 -5.28 -12.00
CA ARG A 616 57.79 -4.87 -11.67
C ARG A 616 58.31 -3.89 -12.72
N ALA A 617 58.88 -2.77 -12.27
CA ALA A 617 59.43 -1.74 -13.14
C ALA A 617 60.31 -2.33 -14.27
N PRO A 618 60.04 -2.03 -15.56
CA PRO A 618 59.25 -0.90 -16.07
C PRO A 618 57.71 -1.03 -15.99
N ALA A 619 57.14 -2.22 -15.74
CA ALA A 619 55.70 -2.35 -15.52
C ALA A 619 55.28 -1.63 -14.21
N GLN A 620 54.16 -0.90 -14.26
CA GLN A 620 53.61 -0.14 -13.13
C GLN A 620 52.12 -0.47 -12.84
N PHE A 621 51.48 -1.26 -13.71
CA PHE A 621 50.10 -1.71 -13.53
C PHE A 621 49.99 -2.77 -12.42
N MET A 622 48.79 -2.97 -11.92
CA MET A 622 48.45 -3.97 -10.92
C MET A 622 47.06 -4.53 -11.22
N SER A 623 46.92 -5.86 -11.26
CA SER A 623 45.61 -6.51 -11.29
C SER A 623 45.22 -6.93 -9.88
N THR A 624 43.99 -6.62 -9.47
CA THR A 624 43.51 -6.82 -8.09
C THR A 624 42.10 -7.43 -8.03
N PRO A 625 41.91 -8.69 -8.47
CA PRO A 625 40.63 -9.36 -8.31
C PRO A 625 40.31 -9.59 -6.83
N MET A 626 39.04 -9.41 -6.49
CA MET A 626 38.48 -9.77 -5.18
C MET A 626 37.90 -11.19 -5.27
N ILE A 627 38.11 -11.97 -4.22
CA ILE A 627 37.45 -13.25 -3.97
C ILE A 627 36.72 -13.20 -2.62
N GLU A 628 35.66 -13.98 -2.49
CA GLU A 628 34.83 -14.06 -1.28
C GLU A 628 34.89 -15.45 -0.65
N ILE A 629 35.36 -15.50 0.61
CA ILE A 629 35.51 -16.73 1.39
C ILE A 629 34.42 -16.79 2.45
N GLU A 630 33.55 -17.78 2.37
CA GLU A 630 32.56 -18.06 3.42
C GLU A 630 33.19 -18.90 4.53
N VAL A 631 33.17 -18.38 5.76
CA VAL A 631 33.34 -19.17 6.97
C VAL A 631 31.94 -19.57 7.45
N PRO A 632 31.54 -20.85 7.39
CA PRO A 632 30.23 -21.28 7.84
C PRO A 632 30.17 -21.36 9.37
N VAL A 633 28.95 -21.50 9.91
CA VAL A 633 28.76 -21.74 11.35
C VAL A 633 29.22 -23.16 11.71
N GLN A 634 30.14 -23.24 12.66
CA GLN A 634 30.60 -24.48 13.27
C GLN A 634 29.99 -24.60 14.67
N TYR A 635 29.02 -25.50 14.84
CA TYR A 635 28.44 -25.83 16.14
C TYR A 635 29.31 -26.86 16.89
N ASP A 636 29.77 -26.50 18.09
CA ASP A 636 30.34 -27.44 19.06
C ASP A 636 29.98 -27.00 20.50
N ILE A 637 29.47 -27.92 21.31
CA ILE A 637 28.90 -27.68 22.65
C ILE A 637 29.27 -28.86 23.55
N ASP A 638 29.53 -28.66 24.84
CA ASP A 638 29.54 -29.76 25.83
C ASP A 638 28.60 -29.45 27.02
N VAL A 639 27.68 -30.38 27.29
CA VAL A 639 26.72 -30.33 28.42
C VAL A 639 27.30 -31.10 29.62
N MET A 640 27.72 -30.39 30.66
CA MET A 640 28.48 -30.89 31.80
C MET A 640 27.70 -30.75 33.13
N PRO A 641 26.88 -31.75 33.53
CA PRO A 641 26.26 -31.78 34.86
C PRO A 641 27.31 -31.99 35.96
N PHE A 642 27.21 -31.23 37.05
CA PHE A 642 28.16 -31.28 38.17
C PHE A 642 28.16 -32.65 38.89
N VAL A 643 27.04 -33.37 38.86
CA VAL A 643 26.89 -34.73 39.38
C VAL A 643 26.08 -35.58 38.40
N THR A 644 26.56 -36.79 38.10
CA THR A 644 25.89 -37.76 37.20
C THR A 644 25.16 -38.88 37.94
N GLN A 645 25.42 -39.09 39.24
CA GLN A 645 24.76 -40.09 40.10
C GLN A 645 24.63 -39.54 41.53
N PHE A 646 23.42 -39.52 42.10
CA PHE A 646 23.19 -39.08 43.49
C PHE A 646 21.95 -39.74 44.12
N ASP A 647 21.88 -39.73 45.45
CA ASP A 647 20.84 -40.40 46.23
C ASP A 647 19.98 -39.37 47.00
N ALA A 648 18.66 -39.56 47.05
CA ALA A 648 17.73 -38.64 47.73
C ALA A 648 16.44 -39.32 48.22
N PRO A 649 16.07 -39.25 49.52
CA PRO A 649 14.76 -39.70 50.01
C PRO A 649 13.58 -38.94 49.41
N ALA A 650 12.44 -39.61 49.36
CA ALA A 650 11.12 -39.09 49.02
C ALA A 650 10.52 -38.33 50.23
N ASP A 651 11.08 -37.15 50.53
CA ASP A 651 10.79 -36.38 51.74
C ASP A 651 10.11 -35.03 51.49
N GLY A 652 9.65 -34.76 50.25
CA GLY A 652 9.04 -33.49 49.86
C GLY A 652 10.02 -32.31 49.80
N VAL A 653 11.32 -32.54 50.07
CA VAL A 653 12.33 -31.49 50.10
C VAL A 653 12.95 -31.29 48.72
N PHE A 654 12.77 -30.10 48.17
CA PHE A 654 13.32 -29.67 46.90
C PHE A 654 14.86 -29.78 46.83
N ARG A 655 15.37 -30.26 45.70
CA ARG A 655 16.80 -30.44 45.40
C ARG A 655 17.11 -29.91 44.00
N SER A 656 18.38 -29.58 43.77
CA SER A 656 18.84 -29.11 42.45
C SER A 656 20.23 -29.66 42.10
N VAL A 657 20.47 -29.89 40.81
CA VAL A 657 21.78 -30.24 40.24
C VAL A 657 22.18 -29.22 39.19
N GLU A 658 23.36 -28.64 39.34
CA GLU A 658 23.93 -27.64 38.41
C GLU A 658 24.46 -28.29 37.13
N VAL A 659 24.29 -27.62 36.00
CA VAL A 659 24.70 -28.06 34.66
C VAL A 659 25.38 -26.89 33.94
N LEU A 660 26.64 -27.09 33.54
CA LEU A 660 27.43 -26.15 32.76
C LEU A 660 27.35 -26.51 31.26
N LEU A 661 27.15 -25.54 30.40
CA LEU A 661 27.27 -25.65 28.94
C LEU A 661 28.49 -24.84 28.48
N VAL A 662 29.31 -25.40 27.58
CA VAL A 662 30.48 -24.71 27.01
C VAL A 662 30.44 -24.75 25.49
N ASN A 663 30.32 -23.58 24.85
CA ASN A 663 30.27 -23.41 23.39
C ASN A 663 31.69 -23.27 22.82
N ASN A 664 32.20 -24.32 22.18
CA ASN A 664 33.49 -24.32 21.49
C ASN A 664 33.37 -23.89 20.02
N GLY A 665 32.16 -23.66 19.52
CA GLY A 665 31.89 -23.23 18.15
C GLY A 665 32.40 -21.83 17.83
N ASN A 666 32.31 -21.43 16.55
CA ASN A 666 32.75 -20.11 16.07
C ASN A 666 31.67 -19.02 16.13
N SER A 667 30.40 -19.38 16.35
CA SER A 667 29.28 -18.46 16.53
C SER A 667 28.85 -18.34 17.99
N GLU A 668 28.28 -17.19 18.37
CA GLU A 668 27.41 -17.12 19.54
C GLU A 668 26.13 -17.94 19.25
N GLU A 669 25.67 -18.72 20.23
CA GLU A 669 24.51 -19.60 20.06
C GLU A 669 23.66 -19.70 21.34
N ALA A 670 22.35 -19.86 21.21
CA ALA A 670 21.43 -20.14 22.31
C ALA A 670 20.85 -21.55 22.17
N PHE A 671 20.56 -22.21 23.29
CA PHE A 671 20.07 -23.59 23.29
C PHE A 671 18.71 -23.70 23.96
N ASP A 672 17.76 -24.34 23.27
CA ASP A 672 16.54 -24.85 23.87
C ASP A 672 16.85 -26.10 24.68
N LEU A 673 16.33 -26.17 25.90
CA LEU A 673 16.63 -27.17 26.91
C LEU A 673 15.42 -28.05 27.15
N TYR A 674 15.58 -29.36 26.95
CA TYR A 674 14.53 -30.35 27.16
C TYR A 674 14.95 -31.40 28.19
N LEU A 675 13.96 -31.94 28.89
CA LEU A 675 14.13 -32.93 29.95
C LEU A 675 13.29 -34.18 29.65
N ASP A 676 13.96 -35.34 29.58
CA ASP A 676 13.33 -36.66 29.43
C ASP A 676 13.60 -37.49 30.69
N ALA A 677 12.59 -37.58 31.55
CA ALA A 677 12.65 -38.15 32.89
C ALA A 677 11.33 -38.85 33.25
N ASN A 678 11.34 -39.67 34.31
CA ASN A 678 10.09 -40.27 34.82
C ASN A 678 9.19 -39.18 35.45
N TRP A 679 7.99 -39.02 34.90
CA TRP A 679 6.99 -38.01 35.30
C TRP A 679 6.72 -37.97 36.81
N ARG A 680 6.81 -39.12 37.50
CA ARG A 680 6.58 -39.21 38.95
C ARG A 680 7.52 -38.32 39.77
N LEU A 681 8.74 -38.07 39.28
CA LEU A 681 9.74 -37.25 39.99
C LEU A 681 9.38 -35.76 40.10
N GLY A 682 8.45 -35.26 39.26
CA GLY A 682 8.22 -33.81 39.10
C GLY A 682 9.44 -33.04 38.60
N ALA A 683 10.40 -33.73 37.96
CA ALA A 683 11.65 -33.14 37.52
C ALA A 683 11.42 -32.07 36.44
N SER A 684 12.13 -30.95 36.55
CA SER A 684 11.99 -29.77 35.68
C SER A 684 13.33 -29.04 35.52
N LEU A 685 13.43 -28.06 34.62
CA LEU A 685 14.59 -27.17 34.49
C LEU A 685 14.21 -25.77 34.98
N ASN A 686 15.17 -25.00 35.51
CA ASN A 686 14.91 -23.63 35.96
C ASN A 686 14.76 -22.62 34.80
N THR A 687 15.08 -23.03 33.57
CA THR A 687 14.82 -22.31 32.32
C THR A 687 14.72 -23.32 31.18
N ASP A 688 13.83 -23.06 30.22
CA ASP A 688 13.65 -23.87 29.01
C ASP A 688 14.62 -23.45 27.88
N ARG A 689 15.39 -22.37 28.07
CA ARG A 689 16.33 -21.81 27.08
C ARG A 689 17.51 -21.11 27.74
N THR A 690 18.70 -21.19 27.14
CA THR A 690 19.87 -20.37 27.55
C THR A 690 19.87 -18.99 26.90
N LEU A 691 20.59 -18.03 27.51
CA LEU A 691 21.04 -16.85 26.77
C LEU A 691 22.12 -17.25 25.74
N GLY A 692 22.47 -16.32 24.84
CA GLY A 692 23.56 -16.51 23.89
C GLY A 692 24.88 -16.81 24.60
N ILE A 693 25.50 -17.93 24.24
CA ILE A 693 26.78 -18.40 24.76
C ILE A 693 27.86 -18.01 23.75
N THR A 694 28.80 -17.16 24.15
CA THR A 694 29.83 -16.63 23.25
C THR A 694 30.72 -17.73 22.66
N PRO A 695 31.24 -17.57 21.43
CA PRO A 695 32.06 -18.58 20.77
C PRO A 695 33.44 -18.79 21.42
N PHE A 696 34.16 -19.79 20.92
CA PHE A 696 35.56 -20.10 21.26
C PHE A 696 35.81 -20.44 22.75
N GLY A 697 34.83 -21.09 23.39
CA GLY A 697 34.92 -21.59 24.76
C GLY A 697 34.16 -20.78 25.81
N GLY A 698 33.15 -20.00 25.41
CA GLY A 698 32.24 -19.33 26.34
C GLY A 698 31.29 -20.30 27.04
N ASP A 699 30.81 -19.94 28.23
CA ASP A 699 30.06 -20.84 29.10
C ASP A 699 28.75 -20.27 29.66
N SER A 700 27.84 -21.15 30.08
CA SER A 700 26.54 -20.81 30.67
C SER A 700 26.04 -21.92 31.61
N THR A 701 25.18 -21.60 32.57
CA THR A 701 24.75 -22.54 33.62
C THR A 701 23.24 -22.59 33.82
N PHE A 702 22.69 -23.78 34.06
CA PHE A 702 21.31 -23.98 34.51
C PHE A 702 21.20 -25.09 35.57
N PHE A 703 20.00 -25.26 36.13
CA PHE A 703 19.71 -26.20 37.22
C PHE A 703 18.60 -27.17 36.84
N LEU A 704 18.88 -28.47 36.99
CA LEU A 704 17.88 -29.53 37.06
C LEU A 704 17.21 -29.45 38.44
N MET A 705 15.90 -29.27 38.47
CA MET A 705 15.06 -29.07 39.65
C MET A 705 14.28 -30.34 39.99
N LEU A 706 14.22 -30.71 41.27
CA LEU A 706 13.72 -31.99 41.75
C LEU A 706 12.91 -31.81 43.06
N PRO A 707 11.57 -31.81 43.00
CA PRO A 707 10.72 -31.58 44.18
C PRO A 707 10.63 -32.76 45.16
N MET A 708 11.12 -33.95 44.80
CA MET A 708 11.15 -35.17 45.65
C MET A 708 9.81 -35.52 46.35
N PRO A 709 8.67 -35.58 45.62
CA PRO A 709 7.36 -35.84 46.22
C PRO A 709 7.31 -37.13 47.05
N TYR A 710 6.41 -37.15 48.04
CA TYR A 710 6.13 -38.31 48.89
C TYR A 710 5.66 -39.53 48.08
N GLY A 711 5.84 -40.73 48.64
CA GLY A 711 5.38 -41.98 48.02
C GLY A 711 6.16 -42.44 46.77
N LEU A 712 7.27 -41.79 46.42
CA LEU A 712 8.14 -42.25 45.32
C LEU A 712 8.75 -43.63 45.65
N GLU A 713 8.57 -44.58 44.72
CA GLU A 713 9.07 -45.95 44.82
C GLU A 713 10.62 -45.98 44.96
N PRO A 714 11.20 -46.84 45.82
CA PRO A 714 12.64 -46.90 46.04
C PRO A 714 13.39 -47.59 44.88
N GLU A 715 13.64 -46.84 43.80
CA GLU A 715 14.38 -47.26 42.60
C GLU A 715 15.44 -46.21 42.17
N THR A 716 16.30 -46.55 41.21
CA THR A 716 17.18 -45.59 40.51
C THR A 716 16.58 -45.16 39.17
N TYR A 717 16.25 -43.88 39.04
CA TYR A 717 15.67 -43.26 37.84
C TYR A 717 16.76 -42.72 36.90
N GLU A 718 16.53 -42.84 35.57
CA GLU A 718 17.33 -42.14 34.54
C GLU A 718 16.68 -40.79 34.18
N ILE A 719 17.51 -39.76 34.07
CA ILE A 719 17.15 -38.41 33.63
C ILE A 719 18.06 -38.05 32.45
N LYS A 720 17.49 -37.63 31.31
CA LYS A 720 18.24 -37.15 30.15
C LYS A 720 18.00 -35.66 29.97
N ILE A 721 19.09 -34.94 29.76
CA ILE A 721 19.13 -33.49 29.56
C ILE A 721 19.56 -33.27 28.11
N ILE A 722 18.74 -32.57 27.33
CA ILE A 722 18.95 -32.35 25.89
C ILE A 722 19.08 -30.85 25.66
N ALA A 723 20.17 -30.41 25.04
CA ALA A 723 20.35 -29.05 24.56
C ALA A 723 20.32 -29.07 23.03
N ARG A 724 19.45 -28.26 22.41
CA ARG A 724 19.29 -28.15 20.95
C ARG A 724 19.52 -26.71 20.53
N SER A 725 20.28 -26.48 19.46
CA SER A 725 20.52 -25.12 18.94
C SER A 725 19.21 -24.45 18.53
N VAL A 726 19.09 -23.15 18.83
CA VAL A 726 17.94 -22.33 18.44
C VAL A 726 18.05 -21.88 16.97
N SER A 727 19.28 -21.71 16.45
CA SER A 727 19.51 -21.38 15.03
C SER A 727 19.38 -22.61 14.11
N ASP A 728 19.86 -23.77 14.55
CA ASP A 728 19.78 -25.06 13.84
C ASP A 728 19.15 -26.14 14.74
N PRO A 729 17.82 -26.33 14.68
CA PRO A 729 17.12 -27.37 15.41
C PRO A 729 17.51 -28.81 15.06
N THR A 730 18.38 -29.04 14.08
CA THR A 730 18.94 -30.38 13.78
C THR A 730 20.19 -30.70 14.63
N PHE A 731 20.85 -29.68 15.20
CA PHE A 731 21.97 -29.85 16.11
C PHE A 731 21.49 -29.97 17.56
N GLU A 732 21.61 -31.16 18.14
CA GLU A 732 21.31 -31.43 19.55
C GLU A 732 22.37 -32.30 20.23
N GLN A 733 22.60 -32.04 21.52
CA GLN A 733 23.44 -32.88 22.38
C GLN A 733 22.64 -33.35 23.61
N THR A 734 22.84 -34.61 24.00
CA THR A 734 22.19 -35.23 25.16
C THR A 734 23.19 -35.70 26.21
N LYS A 735 22.96 -35.36 27.48
CA LYS A 735 23.66 -35.91 28.66
C LYS A 735 22.70 -36.70 29.55
N ARG A 736 23.24 -37.54 30.45
CA ARG A 736 22.46 -38.42 31.34
C ARG A 736 22.88 -38.25 32.81
N VAL A 737 21.90 -38.33 33.70
CA VAL A 737 22.03 -38.26 35.16
C VAL A 737 21.16 -39.37 35.78
N TYR A 738 21.57 -39.92 36.91
CA TYR A 738 20.83 -40.96 37.64
C TYR A 738 20.54 -40.54 39.09
N LEU A 739 19.32 -40.85 39.56
CA LEU A 739 18.80 -40.48 40.88
C LEU A 739 18.27 -41.72 41.61
N THR A 740 18.81 -42.06 42.78
CA THR A 740 18.36 -43.22 43.58
C THR A 740 17.54 -42.80 44.79
N ILE A 741 16.42 -43.49 45.03
CA ILE A 741 15.52 -43.19 46.16
C ILE A 741 15.54 -44.33 47.21
N PRO A 742 15.85 -44.04 48.49
CA PRO A 742 15.76 -44.99 49.61
C PRO A 742 14.35 -45.09 50.22
N GLU A 743 14.18 -46.05 51.14
CA GLU A 743 12.97 -46.20 51.97
C GLU A 743 12.78 -45.00 52.93
N THR A 744 11.54 -44.53 53.12
CA THR A 744 11.17 -43.39 53.98
C THR A 744 9.93 -43.69 54.83
N HIS A 745 9.95 -43.23 56.09
CA HIS A 745 8.81 -43.25 57.01
C HIS A 745 8.39 -41.81 57.33
N LEU A 746 7.11 -41.48 57.17
CA LEU A 746 6.57 -40.14 57.37
C LEU A 746 5.09 -40.24 57.75
N VAL A 747 4.63 -39.38 58.66
CA VAL A 747 3.23 -39.34 59.11
C VAL A 747 2.75 -37.89 59.20
N GLU A 748 1.52 -37.67 58.78
CA GLU A 748 0.81 -36.41 58.87
C GLU A 748 -0.51 -36.62 59.63
N VAL A 749 -0.96 -35.59 60.34
CA VAL A 749 -2.26 -35.52 61.00
C VAL A 749 -2.86 -34.18 60.58
N GLU A 750 -4.10 -34.20 60.11
CA GLU A 750 -4.81 -33.03 59.60
C GLU A 750 -5.01 -31.93 60.67
N ASP A 751 -5.17 -30.67 60.27
CA ASP A 751 -5.70 -29.61 61.15
C ASP A 751 -7.19 -29.38 60.82
N LEU A 752 -8.05 -29.33 61.84
CA LEU A 752 -9.51 -29.28 61.72
C LEU A 752 -10.05 -27.90 62.11
N ASP A 753 -10.12 -26.98 61.14
CA ASP A 753 -10.80 -25.69 61.29
C ASP A 753 -12.32 -25.91 61.43
N MET A 754 -12.86 -25.57 62.60
CA MET A 754 -14.29 -25.56 62.91
C MET A 754 -14.73 -24.14 63.34
N LEU A 755 -13.98 -23.09 63.01
CA LEU A 755 -14.24 -21.71 63.39
C LEU A 755 -15.42 -21.09 62.64
N GLN A 756 -15.71 -21.56 61.41
CA GLN A 756 -16.86 -21.11 60.61
C GLN A 756 -18.19 -21.77 61.02
N GLU A 757 -18.16 -22.86 61.80
CA GLU A 757 -19.36 -23.50 62.34
C GLU A 757 -19.82 -22.74 63.60
N VAL A 758 -20.98 -22.08 63.52
CA VAL A 758 -21.50 -21.27 64.64
C VAL A 758 -22.12 -22.19 65.71
N PHE A 759 -21.30 -22.61 66.68
CA PHE A 759 -21.75 -23.42 67.80
C PHE A 759 -22.50 -22.61 68.87
N ARG A 760 -23.32 -23.32 69.66
CA ARG A 760 -23.99 -22.82 70.86
C ARG A 760 -23.63 -23.73 72.04
N GLY A 761 -23.29 -23.15 73.20
CA GLY A 761 -23.05 -23.91 74.43
C GLY A 761 -24.29 -24.71 74.85
N GLY A 762 -24.07 -25.91 75.41
CA GLY A 762 -25.15 -26.83 75.83
C GLY A 762 -25.74 -27.71 74.71
N ASP A 763 -25.20 -27.65 73.50
CA ASP A 763 -25.52 -28.59 72.42
C ASP A 763 -25.05 -30.03 72.76
N ALA A 764 -25.75 -31.02 72.20
CA ALA A 764 -25.41 -32.43 72.41
C ALA A 764 -24.04 -32.80 71.80
N PRO A 765 -23.29 -33.76 72.38
CA PRO A 765 -21.98 -34.18 71.87
C PRO A 765 -22.01 -34.58 70.39
N ARG A 766 -21.03 -34.07 69.65
CA ARG A 766 -20.86 -34.25 68.20
C ARG A 766 -19.65 -35.16 67.93
N THR A 767 -19.53 -35.65 66.71
CA THR A 767 -18.42 -36.50 66.27
C THR A 767 -17.75 -35.90 65.05
N VAL A 768 -16.42 -35.83 65.06
CA VAL A 768 -15.59 -35.50 63.90
C VAL A 768 -14.77 -36.74 63.50
N ASN A 769 -14.36 -36.82 62.24
CA ASN A 769 -13.32 -37.76 61.82
C ASN A 769 -12.05 -36.97 61.57
N TRP A 770 -10.93 -37.49 62.05
CA TRP A 770 -9.63 -36.83 61.99
C TRP A 770 -8.69 -37.67 61.13
N GLU A 771 -8.20 -37.13 60.01
CA GLU A 771 -7.36 -37.90 59.10
C GLU A 771 -5.90 -38.03 59.58
N VAL A 772 -5.37 -39.25 59.51
CA VAL A 772 -3.95 -39.58 59.75
C VAL A 772 -3.38 -40.27 58.52
N THR A 773 -2.36 -39.70 57.90
CA THR A 773 -1.88 -40.10 56.57
C THR A 773 -0.43 -40.59 56.61
N ASN A 774 -0.14 -41.68 55.90
CA ASN A 774 1.21 -42.24 55.78
C ASN A 774 1.93 -41.65 54.55
N ASN A 775 2.66 -40.55 54.73
CA ASN A 775 3.46 -39.92 53.67
C ASN A 775 4.82 -40.61 53.43
N GLY A 776 5.14 -41.70 54.15
CA GLY A 776 6.29 -42.56 53.83
C GLY A 776 6.07 -43.39 52.56
N ASN A 777 7.15 -43.80 51.88
CA ASN A 777 7.07 -44.64 50.69
C ASN A 777 6.91 -46.16 50.98
N ILE A 778 6.63 -46.52 52.24
CA ILE A 778 6.35 -47.89 52.71
C ILE A 778 5.28 -47.91 53.82
N ASP A 779 4.57 -49.02 53.94
CA ASP A 779 3.43 -49.21 54.87
C ASP A 779 3.84 -49.11 56.37
N ASP A 780 3.07 -48.38 57.19
CA ASP A 780 3.32 -48.21 58.64
C ASP A 780 2.00 -48.12 59.45
N ALA A 781 2.06 -48.02 60.78
CA ALA A 781 0.92 -47.83 61.68
C ALA A 781 1.28 -46.85 62.80
N PHE A 782 0.28 -46.11 63.34
CA PHE A 782 0.54 -44.94 64.19
C PHE A 782 -0.20 -45.00 65.53
N TYR A 783 0.52 -44.83 66.64
CA TYR A 783 -0.01 -44.70 68.00
C TYR A 783 -0.60 -43.31 68.22
N ILE A 784 -1.79 -43.22 68.84
CA ILE A 784 -2.59 -41.98 68.95
C ILE A 784 -2.75 -41.53 70.42
N ASP A 785 -2.65 -40.21 70.67
CA ASP A 785 -2.89 -39.55 71.97
C ASP A 785 -3.52 -38.14 71.78
N PHE A 786 -4.07 -37.53 72.85
CA PHE A 786 -4.79 -36.23 72.80
C PHE A 786 -4.39 -35.23 73.89
N ASP A 787 -4.51 -33.93 73.61
CA ASP A 787 -4.35 -32.82 74.56
C ASP A 787 -5.47 -31.75 74.36
N HIS A 788 -6.11 -31.27 75.43
CA HIS A 788 -7.20 -30.27 75.35
C HIS A 788 -7.54 -29.60 76.71
N LEU A 789 -8.34 -28.53 76.66
CA LEU A 789 -8.85 -27.82 77.86
C LEU A 789 -9.91 -28.63 78.64
N SER A 790 -10.13 -28.26 79.91
CA SER A 790 -10.96 -29.05 80.85
C SER A 790 -12.48 -28.85 80.75
N ASP A 791 -12.94 -27.85 80.01
CA ASP A 791 -14.33 -27.61 79.61
C ASP A 791 -14.64 -28.16 78.20
N VAL A 792 -13.75 -29.04 77.72
CA VAL A 792 -13.82 -29.82 76.49
C VAL A 792 -13.52 -31.28 76.85
N SER A 793 -14.02 -32.25 76.08
CA SER A 793 -13.69 -33.66 76.23
C SER A 793 -13.54 -34.36 74.88
N ALA A 794 -12.45 -35.11 74.67
CA ALA A 794 -12.20 -35.88 73.45
C ALA A 794 -11.92 -37.37 73.74
N GLU A 795 -12.48 -38.28 72.92
CA GLU A 795 -12.13 -39.72 72.93
C GLU A 795 -12.23 -40.32 71.51
N ALA A 796 -11.23 -41.12 71.11
CA ALA A 796 -11.19 -41.83 69.82
C ALA A 796 -11.82 -43.23 69.89
N MET A 797 -12.73 -43.53 68.96
CA MET A 797 -13.60 -44.72 69.05
C MET A 797 -13.14 -45.94 68.25
N ASN A 798 -12.32 -45.77 67.20
CA ASN A 798 -12.09 -46.79 66.17
C ASN A 798 -10.66 -47.37 66.12
N LEU A 799 -9.89 -47.24 67.21
CA LEU A 799 -8.48 -47.66 67.26
C LEU A 799 -8.26 -49.11 67.71
N VAL A 800 -7.10 -49.67 67.34
CA VAL A 800 -6.63 -51.01 67.71
C VAL A 800 -5.74 -50.92 68.95
N SER A 801 -6.06 -51.66 70.01
CA SER A 801 -5.21 -51.76 71.20
C SER A 801 -4.10 -52.81 71.05
N ASP A 802 -2.89 -52.48 71.50
CA ASP A 802 -1.82 -53.47 71.75
C ASP A 802 -1.07 -53.19 73.07
N SER A 803 0.14 -53.72 73.25
CA SER A 803 0.90 -53.59 74.50
C SER A 803 1.39 -52.18 74.80
N ASN A 804 1.41 -51.29 73.80
CA ASN A 804 2.04 -49.98 73.90
C ASN A 804 1.00 -48.84 73.95
N GLY A 805 -0.23 -49.06 73.49
CA GLY A 805 -1.29 -48.05 73.48
C GLY A 805 -2.44 -48.40 72.53
N LEU A 806 -3.20 -47.37 72.16
CA LEU A 806 -4.13 -47.39 71.01
C LEU A 806 -3.39 -46.93 69.75
N ARG A 807 -3.68 -47.55 68.61
CA ARG A 807 -3.10 -47.17 67.31
C ARG A 807 -4.01 -47.45 66.13
N THR A 808 -3.69 -46.86 64.99
CA THR A 808 -4.30 -47.19 63.70
C THR A 808 -3.98 -48.64 63.26
N PRO A 809 -4.73 -49.19 62.29
CA PRO A 809 -4.29 -50.31 61.45
C PRO A 809 -2.96 -50.01 60.72
N PHE A 810 -2.43 -50.96 59.95
CA PHE A 810 -1.40 -50.61 58.98
C PHE A 810 -2.04 -49.84 57.82
N ILE A 811 -1.42 -48.71 57.46
CA ILE A 811 -1.81 -47.76 56.42
C ILE A 811 -0.73 -47.83 55.35
N ALA A 812 -1.11 -48.02 54.09
CA ALA A 812 -0.14 -48.14 53.01
C ALA A 812 0.51 -46.79 52.65
N SER A 813 1.62 -46.82 51.91
CA SER A 813 2.26 -45.62 51.36
C SER A 813 1.26 -44.72 50.61
N GLY A 814 1.04 -43.50 51.09
CA GLY A 814 0.12 -42.51 50.51
C GLY A 814 -1.36 -42.71 50.81
N GLU A 815 -1.74 -43.71 51.63
CA GLU A 815 -3.11 -43.89 52.12
C GLU A 815 -3.32 -43.17 53.46
N SER A 816 -4.59 -42.98 53.83
CA SER A 816 -5.02 -42.33 55.07
C SER A 816 -5.86 -43.24 55.97
N TYR A 817 -6.02 -42.86 57.24
CA TYR A 817 -6.94 -43.49 58.17
C TYR A 817 -7.66 -42.44 59.03
N ASN A 818 -8.97 -42.34 58.83
CA ASN A 818 -9.85 -41.47 59.59
C ASN A 818 -10.09 -42.04 61.01
N VAL A 819 -9.64 -41.32 62.04
CA VAL A 819 -9.88 -41.61 63.45
C VAL A 819 -11.14 -40.87 63.90
N THR A 820 -12.18 -41.60 64.32
CA THR A 820 -13.44 -40.97 64.75
C THR A 820 -13.33 -40.51 66.20
N VAL A 821 -13.46 -39.20 66.44
CA VAL A 821 -13.34 -38.54 67.75
C VAL A 821 -14.68 -37.93 68.15
N THR A 822 -15.11 -38.18 69.38
CA THR A 822 -16.32 -37.56 69.96
C THR A 822 -15.94 -36.35 70.80
N TYR A 823 -16.64 -35.22 70.64
CA TYR A 823 -16.38 -33.95 71.35
C TYR A 823 -17.66 -33.23 71.79
N SER A 824 -17.54 -32.34 72.78
CA SER A 824 -18.65 -31.54 73.33
C SER A 824 -18.16 -30.31 74.12
N PHE A 825 -19.06 -29.34 74.29
CA PHE A 825 -18.85 -28.11 75.07
C PHE A 825 -19.96 -27.94 76.12
N ASP A 826 -19.63 -27.44 77.31
CA ASP A 826 -20.59 -27.23 78.41
C ASP A 826 -21.58 -26.07 78.15
N ASP A 827 -22.68 -26.01 78.92
CA ASP A 827 -23.75 -25.00 78.82
C ASP A 827 -23.27 -23.54 78.83
N GLU A 828 -22.21 -23.24 79.61
CA GLU A 828 -21.64 -21.89 79.76
C GLU A 828 -20.44 -21.63 78.83
N ALA A 829 -20.17 -22.52 77.85
CA ALA A 829 -19.08 -22.35 76.91
C ALA A 829 -19.36 -21.20 75.92
N PHE A 830 -18.45 -20.22 75.89
CA PHE A 830 -18.41 -19.14 74.89
C PHE A 830 -16.95 -18.87 74.48
N GLY A 831 -16.79 -18.32 73.27
CA GLY A 831 -15.48 -18.04 72.67
C GLY A 831 -14.67 -19.31 72.37
N ASP A 832 -13.37 -19.11 72.15
CA ASP A 832 -12.53 -20.04 71.39
C ASP A 832 -12.12 -21.28 72.19
N ARG A 833 -12.07 -22.46 71.58
CA ARG A 833 -11.58 -23.72 72.18
C ARG A 833 -10.75 -24.54 71.19
N THR A 834 -9.83 -25.34 71.70
CA THR A 834 -8.96 -26.21 70.89
C THR A 834 -8.76 -27.61 71.47
N ILE A 835 -8.46 -28.57 70.60
CA ILE A 835 -8.08 -29.97 70.88
C ILE A 835 -6.90 -30.32 69.97
N SER A 836 -5.91 -31.08 70.43
CA SER A 836 -4.79 -31.56 69.62
C SER A 836 -4.69 -33.09 69.62
N MET A 837 -4.28 -33.70 68.50
CA MET A 837 -4.11 -35.15 68.34
C MET A 837 -2.70 -35.48 67.82
N ILE A 838 -2.01 -36.41 68.49
CA ILE A 838 -0.61 -36.78 68.22
C ILE A 838 -0.56 -38.20 67.64
N ALA A 839 0.15 -38.42 66.52
CA ALA A 839 0.31 -39.73 65.88
C ALA A 839 1.80 -40.12 65.77
N THR A 840 2.20 -41.32 66.22
CA THR A 840 3.62 -41.77 66.24
C THR A 840 3.86 -43.10 65.53
N SER A 841 4.84 -43.13 64.62
CA SER A 841 5.29 -44.31 63.83
C SER A 841 5.65 -45.52 64.69
N LYS A 842 5.26 -46.69 64.20
CA LYS A 842 5.59 -48.00 64.76
C LYS A 842 6.80 -48.66 64.10
N SER A 843 7.02 -48.41 62.80
CA SER A 843 8.01 -49.15 62.00
C SER A 843 9.33 -48.41 61.82
N SER A 844 9.40 -47.13 62.20
CA SER A 844 10.65 -46.34 62.17
C SER A 844 11.76 -46.99 63.02
N PRO A 845 13.03 -47.00 62.56
CA PRO A 845 14.13 -47.65 63.28
C PRO A 845 14.41 -47.08 64.68
N ASN A 846 14.67 -47.94 65.67
CA ASN A 846 14.95 -47.55 67.06
C ASN A 846 16.19 -46.66 67.28
N ASP A 847 17.08 -46.54 66.28
CA ASP A 847 18.26 -45.66 66.33
C ASP A 847 17.99 -44.25 65.74
N SER A 848 16.78 -44.02 65.21
CA SER A 848 16.29 -42.74 64.68
C SER A 848 15.45 -41.99 65.74
N PRO A 849 15.24 -40.65 65.59
CA PRO A 849 14.16 -39.98 66.31
C PRO A 849 12.80 -40.59 65.92
N SER A 850 11.88 -40.68 66.89
CA SER A 850 10.52 -41.19 66.66
C SER A 850 9.76 -40.28 65.69
N VAL A 851 9.45 -40.81 64.51
CA VAL A 851 8.65 -40.10 63.49
C VAL A 851 7.23 -39.93 64.03
N SER A 852 6.81 -38.68 64.22
CA SER A 852 5.51 -38.33 64.79
C SER A 852 4.97 -37.03 64.18
N GLY A 853 3.65 -37.00 63.98
CA GLY A 853 2.88 -35.84 63.52
C GLY A 853 1.90 -35.39 64.61
N THR A 854 1.37 -34.18 64.47
CA THR A 854 0.38 -33.62 65.40
C THR A 854 -0.50 -32.65 64.62
N GLY A 855 -1.82 -32.76 64.82
CA GLY A 855 -2.82 -31.83 64.30
C GLY A 855 -3.60 -31.17 65.43
N ILE A 856 -4.28 -30.07 65.12
CA ILE A 856 -5.08 -29.24 66.02
C ILE A 856 -6.49 -29.02 65.44
N ALA A 857 -7.52 -29.00 66.28
CA ALA A 857 -8.89 -28.63 65.95
C ALA A 857 -9.30 -27.36 66.73
N GLU A 858 -9.90 -26.37 66.07
CA GLU A 858 -10.25 -25.06 66.69
C GLU A 858 -11.72 -24.68 66.47
N PHE A 859 -12.40 -24.11 67.48
CA PHE A 859 -13.86 -23.89 67.50
C PHE A 859 -14.27 -22.51 68.06
N HIS A 860 -15.29 -21.86 67.47
CA HIS A 860 -15.92 -20.62 67.99
C HIS A 860 -17.35 -20.86 68.51
N VAL A 861 -17.77 -20.15 69.57
CA VAL A 861 -19.09 -20.35 70.20
C VAL A 861 -19.72 -18.99 70.63
N GLY A 862 -20.70 -18.46 69.87
CA GLY A 862 -21.48 -17.27 70.26
C GLY A 862 -21.88 -16.25 69.17
N ASP A 863 -22.67 -15.24 69.61
CA ASP A 863 -23.10 -14.00 68.92
C ASP A 863 -21.91 -13.05 68.65
N GLN A 864 -21.90 -12.36 67.50
CA GLN A 864 -20.80 -11.49 67.05
C GLN A 864 -21.15 -9.99 67.00
N GLY A 865 -22.43 -9.62 66.97
CA GLY A 865 -22.92 -8.25 67.21
C GLY A 865 -22.82 -7.24 66.06
N TRP A 866 -22.98 -7.64 64.79
CA TRP A 866 -22.73 -6.79 63.61
C TRP A 866 -23.97 -6.31 62.83
N ILE A 867 -25.14 -6.95 63.00
CA ILE A 867 -26.39 -6.53 62.34
C ILE A 867 -27.36 -5.87 63.31
N VAL A 868 -27.91 -4.70 62.92
CA VAL A 868 -28.85 -3.94 63.75
C VAL A 868 -30.20 -3.80 63.05
N LEU A 869 -31.24 -4.27 63.72
CA LEU A 869 -32.59 -4.42 63.16
C LEU A 869 -33.63 -3.57 63.92
N LEU A 870 -34.34 -2.70 63.20
CA LEU A 870 -35.31 -1.75 63.77
C LEU A 870 -36.70 -1.85 63.07
N PRO A 871 -37.81 -2.06 63.80
CA PRO A 871 -39.15 -2.19 63.22
C PRO A 871 -39.89 -0.86 62.98
N PRO A 872 -40.94 -0.85 62.12
CA PRO A 872 -41.82 0.30 61.90
C PRO A 872 -42.81 0.56 63.06
N ASN A 873 -43.63 1.61 62.91
CA ASN A 873 -44.81 1.83 63.76
C ASN A 873 -46.07 1.22 63.13
N ASP A 874 -46.63 0.18 63.74
CA ASP A 874 -48.03 0.15 64.18
C ASP A 874 -49.11 0.86 63.30
N VAL A 875 -49.82 0.11 62.44
CA VAL A 875 -50.85 0.61 61.48
C VAL A 875 -52.28 0.04 61.68
N THR A 876 -53.32 0.75 61.21
CA THR A 876 -54.74 0.33 61.19
C THR A 876 -55.45 0.71 59.87
N ILE A 877 -56.26 -0.20 59.30
CA ILE A 877 -56.93 -0.08 57.97
C ILE A 877 -58.46 -0.15 58.10
N SER A 878 -59.23 0.55 57.24
CA SER A 878 -60.73 0.59 57.30
C SER A 878 -61.51 0.78 55.99
N GLU A 879 -60.86 1.09 54.88
CA GLU A 879 -61.44 1.07 53.53
C GLU A 879 -60.60 0.09 52.68
N PRO A 880 -61.14 -0.54 51.63
CA PRO A 880 -60.41 -1.52 50.83
C PRO A 880 -59.28 -0.85 50.05
N ASP A 881 -58.07 -1.39 50.15
CA ASP A 881 -56.95 -1.02 49.30
C ASP A 881 -56.01 -2.23 49.12
N ASN A 882 -55.41 -2.35 47.93
CA ASN A 882 -54.60 -3.51 47.57
C ASN A 882 -53.11 -3.29 47.84
N ASP A 883 -52.66 -2.04 47.98
CA ASP A 883 -51.25 -1.67 48.02
C ASP A 883 -50.94 -0.86 49.30
N ILE A 884 -50.86 -1.54 50.45
CA ILE A 884 -50.62 -0.90 51.77
C ILE A 884 -49.23 -1.26 52.31
N GLU A 885 -48.32 -0.29 52.37
CA GLU A 885 -46.89 -0.49 52.64
C GLU A 885 -46.50 -0.32 54.12
N LEU A 886 -45.61 -1.20 54.63
CA LEU A 886 -44.95 -1.11 55.94
C LEU A 886 -43.43 -1.21 55.80
N THR A 887 -42.65 -0.39 56.50
CA THR A 887 -41.22 -0.23 56.20
C THR A 887 -40.29 -0.52 57.38
N PHE A 888 -39.61 -1.68 57.39
CA PHE A 888 -38.57 -2.01 58.39
C PHE A 888 -37.24 -1.33 58.05
N SER A 889 -36.45 -1.03 59.07
CA SER A 889 -35.14 -0.37 58.94
C SER A 889 -34.04 -1.34 59.37
N VAL A 890 -33.42 -2.03 58.41
CA VAL A 890 -32.24 -2.86 58.67
C VAL A 890 -31.00 -2.03 58.41
N LYS A 891 -30.06 -1.98 59.37
CA LYS A 891 -28.76 -1.34 59.22
C LYS A 891 -27.64 -2.35 59.43
N ASN A 892 -26.71 -2.38 58.48
CA ASN A 892 -25.46 -3.11 58.61
C ASN A 892 -24.46 -2.19 59.30
N ASP A 893 -24.16 -2.45 60.58
CA ASP A 893 -23.20 -1.64 61.35
C ASP A 893 -21.74 -2.09 61.12
N HIS A 894 -21.52 -3.16 60.35
CA HIS A 894 -20.18 -3.57 59.94
C HIS A 894 -19.47 -2.42 59.18
N PRO A 895 -18.21 -2.10 59.53
CA PRO A 895 -17.56 -0.86 59.10
C PRO A 895 -16.98 -0.92 57.68
N THR A 896 -16.86 -2.10 57.07
CA THR A 896 -16.19 -2.30 55.77
C THR A 896 -16.95 -3.17 54.78
N ASP A 897 -17.81 -4.09 55.23
CA ASP A 897 -18.32 -5.17 54.37
C ASP A 897 -19.85 -5.11 54.27
N ALA A 898 -20.35 -5.25 53.04
CA ALA A 898 -21.77 -5.37 52.76
C ALA A 898 -22.20 -6.83 52.98
N GLN A 899 -23.06 -7.08 53.97
CA GLN A 899 -23.52 -8.43 54.29
C GLN A 899 -24.66 -8.87 53.36
N LEU A 900 -24.75 -10.16 53.02
CA LEU A 900 -25.96 -10.71 52.42
C LEU A 900 -26.97 -10.89 53.54
N VAL A 901 -27.88 -9.93 53.65
CA VAL A 901 -28.90 -9.92 54.70
C VAL A 901 -30.11 -10.67 54.16
N ARG A 902 -30.33 -11.87 54.68
CA ARG A 902 -31.57 -12.59 54.45
C ARG A 902 -32.54 -12.22 55.57
N THR A 903 -33.37 -11.23 55.29
CA THR A 903 -34.54 -10.97 56.12
C THR A 903 -35.60 -11.99 55.75
N ASP A 904 -36.04 -12.80 56.71
CA ASP A 904 -37.26 -13.59 56.52
C ASP A 904 -38.25 -13.30 57.64
N VAL A 905 -39.51 -13.17 57.26
CA VAL A 905 -40.59 -13.09 58.24
C VAL A 905 -40.77 -14.47 58.83
N ASP A 906 -40.74 -14.57 60.17
CA ASP A 906 -41.21 -15.75 60.86
C ASP A 906 -42.71 -15.92 60.55
N ARG A 907 -43.04 -17.04 59.90
CA ARG A 907 -44.39 -17.39 59.43
C ARG A 907 -44.96 -18.61 60.17
N ASP A 908 -44.44 -18.98 61.33
CA ASP A 908 -45.01 -20.03 62.19
C ASP A 908 -46.31 -19.57 62.91
N SER A 909 -47.14 -18.77 62.22
CA SER A 909 -48.39 -18.19 62.68
C SER A 909 -49.47 -18.23 61.59
N ASP A 910 -50.58 -18.92 61.89
CA ASP A 910 -51.63 -19.36 60.94
C ASP A 910 -52.32 -18.26 60.09
N LEU A 911 -52.14 -16.98 60.43
CA LEU A 911 -52.94 -15.88 59.84
C LEU A 911 -52.50 -15.42 58.45
N PHE A 912 -51.25 -15.67 58.04
CA PHE A 912 -50.73 -15.20 56.74
C PHE A 912 -51.29 -15.91 55.49
N PHE A 913 -52.06 -16.99 55.66
CA PHE A 913 -52.57 -17.77 54.54
C PHE A 913 -54.01 -17.43 54.12
N ASN A 914 -54.76 -16.63 54.89
CA ASN A 914 -56.23 -16.54 54.72
C ASN A 914 -56.85 -15.12 54.68
N ILE A 915 -56.19 -14.06 55.15
CA ILE A 915 -56.83 -12.71 55.28
C ILE A 915 -55.96 -11.56 54.74
N VAL A 916 -54.65 -11.59 55.00
CA VAL A 916 -53.70 -10.57 54.50
C VAL A 916 -52.49 -11.29 53.95
N ASN A 917 -52.08 -10.93 52.73
CA ASN A 917 -50.88 -11.46 52.09
C ASN A 917 -49.75 -10.45 52.31
N ALA A 918 -48.86 -10.69 53.28
CA ALA A 918 -47.66 -9.89 53.43
C ALA A 918 -46.60 -10.33 52.44
N ARG A 919 -46.27 -9.44 51.51
CA ARG A 919 -45.18 -9.63 50.55
C ARG A 919 -44.11 -8.60 50.86
N ILE A 920 -42.94 -9.06 51.27
CA ILE A 920 -41.74 -8.25 51.09
C ILE A 920 -41.55 -8.10 49.58
N GLU A 921 -41.29 -6.89 49.09
CA GLU A 921 -40.92 -6.67 47.68
C GLU A 921 -39.74 -7.59 47.31
N GLN A 922 -39.65 -8.06 46.06
CA GLN A 922 -38.66 -9.08 45.69
C GLN A 922 -37.20 -8.56 45.84
N GLU A 923 -37.00 -7.25 45.77
CA GLU A 923 -35.70 -6.60 46.00
C GLU A 923 -35.31 -6.49 47.48
N ASP A 924 -36.24 -6.75 48.40
CA ASP A 924 -36.14 -6.44 49.83
C ASP A 924 -36.13 -7.68 50.74
N ARG A 925 -36.30 -8.91 50.21
CA ARG A 925 -36.22 -10.15 51.04
C ARG A 925 -34.79 -10.66 51.19
N ASP A 926 -34.10 -10.85 50.07
CA ASP A 926 -32.72 -11.31 49.99
C ASP A 926 -31.90 -10.19 49.32
N PHE A 927 -31.17 -9.39 50.11
CA PHE A 927 -30.47 -8.22 49.61
C PHE A 927 -29.06 -8.08 50.20
N VAL A 928 -28.17 -7.49 49.41
CA VAL A 928 -26.89 -6.99 49.93
C VAL A 928 -27.16 -5.68 50.65
N LEU A 929 -26.81 -5.61 51.95
CA LEU A 929 -26.94 -4.40 52.75
C LEU A 929 -25.59 -3.70 52.83
N ASP A 930 -25.42 -2.65 52.03
CA ASP A 930 -24.16 -1.93 51.91
C ASP A 930 -23.66 -1.36 53.25
N VAL A 931 -22.34 -1.21 53.32
CA VAL A 931 -21.57 -0.80 54.50
C VAL A 931 -22.15 0.45 55.18
N ASN A 932 -22.56 0.33 56.45
CA ASN A 932 -23.20 1.42 57.21
C ASN A 932 -24.47 2.02 56.59
N THR A 933 -25.00 1.44 55.50
CA THR A 933 -26.28 1.86 54.91
C THR A 933 -27.45 1.26 55.67
N THR A 934 -28.60 1.93 55.58
CA THR A 934 -29.87 1.46 56.10
C THR A 934 -30.79 1.20 54.92
N ARG A 935 -31.22 -0.05 54.71
CA ARG A 935 -32.23 -0.38 53.71
C ARG A 935 -33.60 -0.39 54.38
N LEU A 936 -34.54 0.23 53.69
CA LEU A 936 -35.92 0.37 54.11
C LEU A 936 -36.74 -0.73 53.43
N ILE A 937 -36.98 -1.80 54.17
CA ILE A 937 -37.58 -3.07 53.72
C ILE A 937 -39.09 -2.93 53.71
N VAL A 938 -39.67 -2.82 52.52
CA VAL A 938 -41.12 -2.63 52.33
C VAL A 938 -41.84 -3.98 52.30
N VAL A 939 -42.77 -4.12 53.22
CA VAL A 939 -43.69 -5.24 53.38
C VAL A 939 -45.09 -4.76 53.02
N THR A 940 -45.54 -5.08 51.82
CA THR A 940 -46.83 -4.66 51.27
C THR A 940 -47.94 -5.63 51.66
N LEU A 941 -49.12 -5.11 51.99
CA LEU A 941 -50.28 -5.82 52.49
C LEU A 941 -51.49 -5.61 51.56
N GLU A 942 -52.03 -6.70 51.00
CA GLU A 942 -53.19 -6.68 50.09
C GLU A 942 -54.51 -6.96 50.86
N VAL A 943 -55.48 -6.02 50.85
CA VAL A 943 -56.73 -6.13 51.64
C VAL A 943 -57.99 -5.67 50.86
N THR A 944 -58.73 -6.64 50.30
CA THR A 944 -59.90 -6.41 49.44
C THR A 944 -61.21 -6.11 50.22
N ASP A 945 -62.24 -5.64 49.51
CA ASP A 945 -63.62 -5.54 50.03
C ASP A 945 -64.12 -6.88 50.62
N GLU A 946 -63.89 -8.02 49.93
CA GLU A 946 -64.29 -9.33 50.45
C GLU A 946 -63.51 -9.70 51.73
N ASN A 947 -62.24 -9.27 51.88
CA ASN A 947 -61.47 -9.49 53.09
C ASN A 947 -61.99 -8.64 54.28
N LEU A 948 -62.49 -7.42 54.02
CA LEU A 948 -63.05 -6.54 55.06
C LEU A 948 -64.49 -6.92 55.44
N ASP A 949 -65.33 -7.28 54.47
CA ASP A 949 -66.72 -7.70 54.71
C ASP A 949 -66.82 -9.14 55.26
N SER A 950 -65.76 -9.96 55.19
CA SER A 950 -65.73 -11.32 55.73
C SER A 950 -65.18 -11.48 57.16
N LEU A 951 -64.62 -10.42 57.78
CA LEU A 951 -64.04 -10.45 59.14
C LEU A 951 -64.99 -11.11 60.18
N SER A 952 -64.47 -11.89 61.12
CA SER A 952 -65.33 -12.54 62.15
C SER A 952 -66.03 -11.53 63.06
N ASP A 953 -65.31 -10.46 63.40
CA ASP A 953 -65.74 -9.34 64.23
C ASP A 953 -65.65 -8.03 63.44
N ASN A 954 -66.10 -6.92 64.00
CA ASN A 954 -65.94 -5.60 63.38
C ASN A 954 -64.46 -5.11 63.29
N SER A 955 -63.44 -5.92 63.64
CA SER A 955 -61.99 -5.64 63.45
C SER A 955 -61.08 -6.85 63.71
N MET A 956 -59.83 -6.87 63.22
CA MET A 956 -58.77 -7.88 63.55
C MET A 956 -57.36 -7.26 63.74
N THR A 957 -56.31 -8.04 64.10
CA THR A 957 -54.97 -7.61 64.61
C THR A 957 -53.92 -8.75 64.54
N PHE A 958 -52.59 -8.50 64.46
CA PHE A 958 -51.53 -9.54 64.67
C PHE A 958 -50.08 -9.03 64.91
N GLU A 959 -49.20 -9.94 65.39
CA GLU A 959 -47.72 -9.86 65.55
C GLU A 959 -47.01 -10.25 64.23
N LEU A 960 -45.81 -9.71 63.99
CA LEU A 960 -44.97 -9.95 62.82
C LEU A 960 -43.48 -9.90 63.21
N THR A 961 -42.80 -11.06 63.27
CA THR A 961 -41.35 -11.15 63.54
C THR A 961 -40.56 -11.19 62.24
N LEU A 962 -39.42 -10.51 62.22
CA LEU A 962 -38.42 -10.51 61.16
C LEU A 962 -37.13 -11.11 61.76
N ASP A 963 -36.82 -12.32 61.32
CA ASP A 963 -35.54 -12.97 61.57
C ASP A 963 -34.52 -12.47 60.54
N VAL A 964 -33.30 -12.25 61.01
CA VAL A 964 -32.19 -11.79 60.20
C VAL A 964 -30.97 -12.66 60.50
N ASP A 965 -30.88 -13.72 59.71
CA ASP A 965 -29.64 -14.43 59.46
C ASP A 965 -28.79 -13.58 58.50
N SER A 966 -27.54 -13.31 58.89
CA SER A 966 -26.50 -12.89 57.97
C SER A 966 -25.39 -13.94 57.89
N ASP A 967 -24.41 -13.71 57.02
CA ASP A 967 -23.29 -14.63 56.80
C ASP A 967 -22.39 -14.83 58.05
N ILE A 968 -22.44 -13.90 59.02
CA ILE A 968 -21.54 -13.85 60.19
C ILE A 968 -22.24 -13.70 61.54
N ASP A 969 -23.55 -13.47 61.56
CA ASP A 969 -24.30 -13.14 62.79
C ASP A 969 -25.79 -13.53 62.67
N LYS A 970 -26.49 -13.78 63.78
CA LYS A 970 -27.87 -14.36 63.76
C LYS A 970 -28.79 -13.72 64.81
N ILE A 971 -29.77 -12.92 64.38
CA ILE A 971 -30.54 -12.00 65.26
C ILE A 971 -32.01 -11.77 64.82
N SER A 972 -32.92 -11.42 65.75
CA SER A 972 -34.39 -11.40 65.52
C SER A 972 -35.14 -10.21 66.22
N ARG A 973 -36.21 -9.66 65.61
CA ARG A 973 -37.09 -8.55 66.16
C ARG A 973 -38.56 -8.59 65.64
N THR A 974 -39.52 -7.85 66.25
CA THR A 974 -40.99 -8.03 66.05
C THR A 974 -41.82 -6.71 66.01
N VAL A 975 -42.99 -6.66 65.33
CA VAL A 975 -43.95 -5.51 65.19
C VAL A 975 -45.46 -5.89 65.08
N MET A 976 -46.41 -4.93 65.03
CA MET A 976 -47.88 -5.11 65.20
C MET A 976 -48.83 -4.43 64.15
N ILE A 977 -49.98 -5.03 63.76
CA ILE A 977 -50.92 -4.56 62.67
C ILE A 977 -52.44 -4.69 63.03
N THR A 978 -53.41 -4.02 62.32
CA THR A 978 -54.91 -4.06 62.55
C THR A 978 -55.85 -3.73 61.36
N LEU A 979 -57.09 -4.30 61.32
CA LEU A 979 -58.18 -4.11 60.31
C LEU A 979 -59.57 -3.73 60.90
N LEU A 980 -60.54 -3.26 60.08
CA LEU A 980 -61.94 -2.86 60.43
C LEU A 980 -62.98 -3.22 59.32
N ARG A 981 -64.26 -3.48 59.66
CA ARG A 981 -65.36 -3.82 58.70
C ARG A 981 -66.23 -2.61 58.27
N PRO A 982 -66.73 -2.50 57.01
CA PRO A 982 -67.56 -1.38 56.53
C PRO A 982 -69.01 -1.34 57.06
N VAL A 983 -69.77 -2.44 56.98
CA VAL A 983 -71.19 -2.49 57.41
C VAL A 983 -71.35 -3.34 58.67
N PRO A 984 -71.68 -2.76 59.84
CA PRO A 984 -71.75 -3.51 61.09
C PRO A 984 -72.97 -4.44 61.16
N ILE A 985 -72.76 -5.63 61.72
CA ILE A 985 -73.81 -6.63 62.00
C ILE A 985 -74.59 -6.21 63.26
N ASP A 986 -75.91 -6.35 63.24
CA ASP A 986 -76.83 -6.10 64.37
C ASP A 986 -77.56 -7.40 64.75
N GLU A 987 -77.16 -8.03 65.86
CA GLU A 987 -77.68 -9.33 66.29
C GLU A 987 -78.34 -9.32 67.68
N GLY A 988 -79.48 -10.01 67.77
CA GLY A 988 -80.26 -10.18 69.00
C GLY A 988 -79.80 -11.35 69.88
N PRO A 989 -80.50 -11.64 70.99
CA PRO A 989 -80.07 -12.63 71.97
C PRO A 989 -79.99 -14.05 71.36
N THR A 990 -78.78 -14.62 71.41
CA THR A 990 -78.43 -15.90 70.77
C THR A 990 -78.98 -17.10 71.53
N ALA A 991 -79.66 -17.99 70.81
CA ALA A 991 -80.43 -19.09 71.38
C ALA A 991 -79.62 -20.37 71.64
N GLU A 992 -78.35 -20.28 72.06
CA GLU A 992 -77.64 -21.44 72.66
C GLU A 992 -77.93 -21.56 74.17
N GLU A 993 -78.70 -20.64 74.75
CA GLU A 993 -79.37 -20.84 76.06
C GLU A 993 -80.51 -21.88 75.98
N ALA A 994 -80.82 -22.44 74.79
CA ALA A 994 -81.83 -23.47 74.55
C ALA A 994 -81.32 -24.56 73.56
N ALA A 995 -81.01 -25.79 73.98
CA ALA A 995 -81.25 -26.36 75.30
C ALA A 995 -80.25 -27.44 75.74
N TRP A 996 -79.94 -27.36 77.04
CA TRP A 996 -79.46 -28.42 77.93
C TRP A 996 -80.49 -29.58 78.10
N PHE A 997 -81.14 -30.02 77.01
CA PHE A 997 -82.04 -31.18 76.91
C PHE A 997 -82.26 -31.53 75.42
N GLY A 998 -82.03 -32.73 74.91
CA GLY A 998 -81.42 -33.90 75.56
C GLY A 998 -81.63 -35.19 74.75
N GLY A 999 -80.54 -35.75 74.17
CA GLY A 999 -80.46 -37.14 73.71
C GLY A 999 -80.61 -37.39 72.20
N ASN A 1000 -79.50 -37.73 71.52
CA ASN A 1000 -79.43 -38.87 70.58
C ASN A 1000 -77.99 -39.22 70.10
N ILE A 1001 -77.09 -39.48 71.05
CA ILE A 1001 -76.05 -40.55 71.06
C ILE A 1001 -75.02 -40.76 69.92
N LEU A 1002 -75.24 -40.36 68.66
CA LEU A 1002 -74.53 -40.98 67.53
C LEU A 1002 -73.16 -40.36 67.13
N PHE A 1003 -72.91 -39.07 67.39
CA PHE A 1003 -71.72 -38.37 66.84
C PHE A 1003 -70.55 -38.14 67.81
N LEU A 1004 -70.69 -38.51 69.09
CA LEU A 1004 -69.56 -38.61 70.03
C LEU A 1004 -68.58 -39.75 69.65
N LEU A 1005 -68.90 -40.53 68.61
CA LEU A 1005 -68.04 -41.52 67.95
C LEU A 1005 -67.13 -40.94 66.84
N ALA A 1006 -67.19 -39.63 66.55
CA ALA A 1006 -66.37 -38.99 65.51
C ALA A 1006 -65.65 -37.71 65.95
N GLY A 1007 -66.29 -36.88 66.81
CA GLY A 1007 -65.76 -35.57 67.21
C GLY A 1007 -64.49 -35.56 68.08
N VAL A 1008 -63.88 -36.72 68.36
CA VAL A 1008 -62.60 -36.84 69.08
C VAL A 1008 -61.42 -36.25 68.29
N VAL A 1009 -61.50 -36.26 66.96
CA VAL A 1009 -60.31 -36.17 66.10
C VAL A 1009 -59.72 -34.77 66.00
N VAL A 1010 -60.50 -33.70 66.24
CA VAL A 1010 -60.14 -32.34 65.81
C VAL A 1010 -60.04 -31.37 67.00
N VAL A 1011 -58.87 -31.02 67.54
CA VAL A 1011 -57.69 -30.34 66.94
C VAL A 1011 -57.88 -28.83 66.80
N MET A 1012 -57.02 -28.08 67.50
CA MET A 1012 -56.39 -26.81 67.09
C MET A 1012 -57.23 -25.64 66.53
N ALA A 1013 -58.56 -25.67 66.64
CA ALA A 1013 -59.32 -24.43 66.91
C ALA A 1013 -58.94 -23.83 68.29
N LEU A 1014 -58.13 -24.58 69.06
CA LEU A 1014 -57.42 -24.18 70.27
C LEU A 1014 -56.11 -23.40 69.97
N LEU A 1015 -56.01 -22.73 68.82
CA LEU A 1015 -55.30 -21.45 68.72
C LEU A 1015 -56.37 -20.36 69.00
N ALA A 1016 -56.42 -19.66 70.13
CA ALA A 1016 -55.43 -19.45 71.20
C ALA A 1016 -54.11 -18.77 70.79
N VAL A 1017 -53.96 -18.50 69.50
CA VAL A 1017 -53.43 -17.23 68.98
C VAL A 1017 -54.68 -16.33 68.92
N THR A 1018 -54.99 -15.42 69.86
CA THR A 1018 -54.21 -14.51 70.75
C THR A 1018 -53.40 -13.42 70.05
N LEU A 1019 -53.28 -13.49 68.72
CA LEU A 1019 -53.12 -12.32 67.85
C LEU A 1019 -54.44 -11.51 67.83
N ARG A 1020 -54.71 -10.87 68.97
CA ARG A 1020 -55.68 -9.77 69.15
C ARG A 1020 -55.26 -8.79 70.25
N THR A 1021 -54.03 -8.90 70.73
CA THR A 1021 -53.34 -7.87 71.51
C THR A 1021 -52.54 -7.01 70.50
N MET A 1022 -52.61 -5.67 70.62
CA MET A 1022 -51.91 -4.68 69.76
C MET A 1022 -52.16 -4.91 68.24
N ARG A 1023 -53.10 -4.27 67.55
CA ARG A 1023 -53.70 -2.96 67.81
C ARG A 1023 -52.69 -1.85 68.10
N SER A 1024 -51.50 -2.04 67.58
CA SER A 1024 -50.94 -1.17 66.54
C SER A 1024 -51.30 0.31 66.65
N ALA A 1025 -50.72 0.92 67.68
CA ALA A 1025 -50.62 2.35 67.98
C ALA A 1025 -49.70 2.47 69.25
N THR A 1026 -48.60 3.23 69.31
CA THR A 1026 -48.07 4.34 68.50
C THR A 1026 -46.54 4.46 68.66
N GLY A 1027 -45.86 5.26 67.82
CA GLY A 1027 -44.58 5.91 68.18
C GLY A 1027 -44.77 7.07 69.18
N PRO A 1028 -43.88 8.08 69.27
CA PRO A 1028 -42.57 8.25 68.62
C PRO A 1028 -41.49 8.69 69.66
N LEU A 1029 -40.57 9.60 69.27
CA LEU A 1029 -39.49 10.28 70.03
C LEU A 1029 -38.18 9.47 70.12
N GLU A 1030 -37.02 9.90 69.60
CA GLU A 1030 -36.28 11.19 69.58
C GLU A 1030 -35.23 11.32 70.70
N GLU A 1031 -34.14 12.05 70.38
CA GLU A 1031 -33.28 12.82 71.31
C GLU A 1031 -32.37 12.04 72.31
N ILE A 1032 -31.15 12.46 72.70
CA ILE A 1032 -30.38 13.71 72.49
C ILE A 1032 -28.88 13.42 72.19
N SER A 1033 -28.33 14.22 71.28
CA SER A 1033 -26.93 14.72 71.14
C SER A 1033 -25.96 14.58 72.34
N SER A 1034 -24.64 14.45 72.08
CA SER A 1034 -23.73 15.62 72.11
C SER A 1034 -22.23 15.29 72.10
N LEU A 1035 -21.49 15.82 71.12
CA LEU A 1035 -20.45 16.86 71.34
C LEU A 1035 -19.97 17.47 70.00
N ASP A 1036 -20.27 18.75 69.78
CA ASP A 1036 -19.53 19.60 68.83
C ASP A 1036 -18.30 20.19 69.53
N ASP A 1037 -17.15 20.25 68.83
CA ASP A 1037 -16.16 21.35 68.83
C ASP A 1037 -14.78 20.90 68.27
N TYR A 1038 -14.57 20.99 66.94
CA TYR A 1038 -13.70 22.04 66.34
C TYR A 1038 -13.51 21.97 64.81
N GLU A 1039 -13.75 23.11 64.17
CA GLU A 1039 -13.21 23.61 62.88
C GLU A 1039 -13.44 22.85 61.56
N MET A 1040 -13.15 23.55 60.45
CA MET A 1040 -13.74 23.31 59.13
C MET A 1040 -12.74 23.13 57.97
N SER A 1041 -13.13 22.23 57.08
CA SER A 1041 -13.08 22.36 55.61
C SER A 1041 -11.78 22.13 54.82
N VAL A 1042 -12.01 21.66 53.59
CA VAL A 1042 -11.14 21.61 52.40
C VAL A 1042 -10.08 20.50 52.32
N ALA A 1043 -10.42 19.49 51.51
CA ALA A 1043 -9.58 18.70 50.62
C ALA A 1043 -8.32 17.95 51.15
N GLY A 1044 -8.38 16.63 50.96
CA GLY A 1044 -7.48 16.06 49.94
C GLY A 1044 -6.06 15.68 50.36
N SER A 1045 -5.86 15.20 51.59
CA SER A 1045 -4.70 14.39 51.98
C SER A 1045 -5.06 13.46 53.15
N GLY A 1046 -4.56 12.23 53.27
CA GLY A 1046 -3.64 11.48 52.40
C GLY A 1046 -2.45 10.88 53.17
N TRP A 1047 -1.75 9.93 52.53
CA TRP A 1047 -0.38 9.48 52.84
C TRP A 1047 -0.13 8.65 54.12
N SER A 1048 0.15 7.35 53.93
CA SER A 1048 1.49 6.74 54.09
C SER A 1048 1.37 5.22 53.90
N SER A 1049 2.37 4.46 53.42
CA SER A 1049 3.79 4.70 53.07
C SER A 1049 4.11 4.14 51.66
N GLY A 1050 5.28 4.34 51.02
CA GLY A 1050 6.51 5.10 51.33
C GLY A 1050 7.57 4.90 50.21
N ASP A 1051 8.44 5.88 49.97
CA ASP A 1051 9.23 6.03 48.72
C ASP A 1051 10.41 5.05 48.50
N PRO A 1052 10.86 4.91 47.24
CA PRO A 1052 12.20 5.39 46.86
C PRO A 1052 12.23 6.49 45.76
N PRO A 1053 13.37 7.23 45.58
CA PRO A 1053 13.35 8.63 45.10
C PRO A 1053 13.87 8.87 43.66
N ALA A 1054 14.12 10.15 43.30
CA ALA A 1054 14.09 10.67 41.93
C ALA A 1054 15.38 11.38 41.40
N VAL A 1055 15.64 11.25 40.07
CA VAL A 1055 16.06 12.32 39.09
C VAL A 1055 17.48 12.97 39.26
N PRO A 1056 18.19 13.55 38.24
CA PRO A 1056 18.11 13.59 36.74
C PRO A 1056 19.40 12.93 36.08
N PRO A 1057 19.92 13.22 34.83
CA PRO A 1057 19.48 14.05 33.67
C PRO A 1057 19.66 13.51 32.20
N LEU A 1058 18.89 14.11 31.25
CA LEU A 1058 19.17 14.64 29.87
C LEU A 1058 20.43 14.24 29.04
N PRO A 1059 20.48 14.32 27.66
CA PRO A 1059 19.49 14.80 26.65
C PRO A 1059 19.36 14.00 25.29
N SER A 1060 18.55 14.53 24.33
CA SER A 1060 18.64 14.54 22.83
C SER A 1060 18.34 13.32 21.90
N SER A 1061 17.65 13.62 20.77
CA SER A 1061 17.50 12.92 19.45
C SER A 1061 16.82 11.53 19.43
N ASP A 1062 15.75 11.24 18.65
CA ASP A 1062 15.48 11.29 17.18
C ASP A 1062 16.05 10.04 16.44
N GLU A 1063 15.41 9.38 15.44
CA GLU A 1063 14.06 9.45 14.83
C GLU A 1063 13.79 8.15 14.00
N VAL A 1064 12.51 7.70 13.84
CA VAL A 1064 11.96 6.88 12.71
C VAL A 1064 12.51 5.43 12.45
N ALA A 1065 11.80 4.43 11.87
CA ALA A 1065 10.42 3.92 11.99
C ALA A 1065 10.25 2.57 11.21
N ASN A 1066 9.14 1.84 11.46
CA ASN A 1066 8.46 0.87 10.56
C ASN A 1066 9.17 -0.47 10.20
N SER A 1067 8.50 -1.61 9.99
CA SER A 1067 7.08 -2.07 10.15
C SER A 1067 7.05 -3.63 10.07
N MET A 1068 5.98 -4.43 9.89
CA MET A 1068 4.55 -4.26 9.54
C MET A 1068 3.73 -5.52 9.97
N TYR A 1069 2.38 -5.46 9.92
CA TYR A 1069 1.36 -6.55 9.99
C TYR A 1069 1.51 -7.75 10.96
N GLY A 1070 0.51 -7.94 11.85
CA GLY A 1070 0.41 -9.17 12.67
C GLY A 1070 -0.71 -9.24 13.72
N GLY A 1071 -1.92 -8.72 13.44
CA GLY A 1071 -3.04 -8.71 14.42
C GLY A 1071 -3.90 -9.99 14.45
N THR A 1072 -4.58 -10.26 15.57
CA THR A 1072 -5.38 -11.48 15.78
C THR A 1072 -6.86 -11.26 16.15
N LYS A 1073 -7.74 -11.79 15.29
CA LYS A 1073 -8.89 -12.65 15.65
C LYS A 1073 -10.10 -12.12 16.45
N GLU A 1074 -10.44 -10.83 16.45
CA GLU A 1074 -11.77 -10.35 16.93
C GLU A 1074 -12.57 -9.48 15.91
N ILE A 1075 -12.18 -9.50 14.63
CA ILE A 1075 -12.90 -8.79 13.53
C ILE A 1075 -13.94 -9.68 12.80
N PHE A 1076 -14.05 -10.94 13.21
CA PHE A 1076 -15.23 -11.78 12.97
C PHE A 1076 -15.85 -12.00 14.37
N GLU A 1077 -17.13 -11.76 14.64
CA GLU A 1077 -18.30 -11.93 13.76
C GLU A 1077 -19.35 -10.78 13.85
N GLN A 1078 -20.33 -10.79 12.93
CA GLN A 1078 -21.57 -9.98 12.84
C GLN A 1078 -21.50 -8.66 12.02
N PRO A 1079 -22.62 -8.21 11.37
CA PRO A 1079 -22.52 -7.63 10.02
C PRO A 1079 -22.95 -6.15 9.84
N PRO A 1080 -22.53 -5.49 8.74
CA PRO A 1080 -22.95 -4.13 8.37
C PRO A 1080 -24.25 -4.07 7.51
N PRO A 1081 -24.96 -2.91 7.49
CA PRO A 1081 -26.11 -2.65 6.62
C PRO A 1081 -25.72 -2.21 5.17
N PRO A 1082 -26.67 -2.20 4.20
CA PRO A 1082 -26.37 -2.14 2.75
C PRO A 1082 -26.59 -0.75 2.07
N ILE A 1083 -26.47 -0.71 0.72
CA ILE A 1083 -26.73 0.35 -0.31
C ILE A 1083 -25.42 0.89 -0.95
N PRO A 1084 -25.30 1.14 -2.30
CA PRO A 1084 -26.10 0.75 -3.47
C PRO A 1084 -25.34 -0.22 -4.42
N VAL A 1085 -25.44 -0.10 -5.76
CA VAL A 1085 -25.29 -1.20 -6.75
C VAL A 1085 -24.71 -0.73 -8.12
N LYS A 1086 -24.04 -1.66 -8.87
CA LYS A 1086 -23.65 -1.66 -10.33
C LYS A 1086 -22.38 -0.88 -10.78
N GLN A 1087 -21.62 -1.28 -11.83
CA GLN A 1087 -21.51 -2.55 -12.60
C GLN A 1087 -20.12 -2.68 -13.33
N ASN A 1088 -19.80 -3.87 -13.86
CA ASN A 1088 -18.56 -4.30 -14.54
C ASN A 1088 -18.06 -3.45 -15.74
N VAL A 1089 -16.76 -3.57 -16.05
CA VAL A 1089 -16.21 -4.01 -17.37
C VAL A 1089 -15.04 -4.99 -17.11
N GLU A 1090 -14.70 -5.86 -18.08
CA GLU A 1090 -13.68 -6.92 -18.00
C GLU A 1090 -12.23 -6.49 -18.35
N GLN A 1091 -11.26 -7.37 -18.08
CA GLN A 1091 -9.97 -7.43 -18.79
C GLN A 1091 -9.73 -8.86 -19.31
N VAL A 1092 -8.94 -8.98 -20.38
CA VAL A 1092 -8.91 -10.14 -21.30
C VAL A 1092 -7.70 -11.05 -21.05
N THR A 1093 -7.89 -12.36 -21.23
CA THR A 1093 -6.86 -13.39 -21.08
C THR A 1093 -6.02 -13.58 -22.35
N GLU A 1094 -4.73 -13.84 -22.17
CA GLU A 1094 -3.77 -14.21 -23.24
C GLU A 1094 -3.84 -15.74 -23.57
N PRO A 1095 -3.59 -16.18 -24.82
CA PRO A 1095 -3.85 -17.57 -25.25
C PRO A 1095 -2.66 -18.54 -25.13
N GLU A 1096 -2.95 -19.83 -24.88
CA GLU A 1096 -1.99 -20.95 -25.02
C GLU A 1096 -1.80 -21.39 -26.50
N PRO A 1097 -0.65 -22.01 -26.85
CA PRO A 1097 -0.36 -22.50 -28.20
C PRO A 1097 -0.90 -23.90 -28.49
N GLU A 1098 -1.50 -24.10 -29.67
CA GLU A 1098 -1.82 -25.45 -30.19
C GLU A 1098 -0.58 -26.19 -30.72
N ASN A 1099 -0.60 -27.52 -30.63
CA ASN A 1099 0.44 -28.41 -31.14
C ASN A 1099 -0.16 -29.39 -32.15
N ILE A 1100 0.30 -29.38 -33.41
CA ILE A 1100 -0.29 -30.12 -34.53
C ILE A 1100 0.73 -31.12 -35.11
N SER A 1101 0.31 -32.39 -35.22
CA SER A 1101 1.11 -33.49 -35.76
C SER A 1101 0.94 -33.71 -37.27
N GLU A 1102 1.95 -34.31 -37.90
CA GLU A 1102 2.10 -34.58 -39.34
C GLU A 1102 1.02 -35.50 -39.96
N GLU A 1103 0.67 -35.29 -41.24
CA GLU A 1103 1.18 -36.08 -42.39
C GLU A 1103 0.56 -35.66 -43.76
N VAL A 1104 1.29 -35.97 -44.84
CA VAL A 1104 1.01 -35.82 -46.30
C VAL A 1104 1.48 -34.53 -47.00
#